data_AF-A0A3N5X641-F1
#
_entry.id   AF-A0A3N5X641-F1
#
_cell.length_a   1.000
_cell.length_b   1.000
_cell.length_c   1.000
_cell.angle_alpha   90.00
_cell.angle_beta   90.00
_cell.angle_gamma   90.00
#
_symmetry.space_group_name_H-M   'P 1'
#
loop_
_entity.id
_entity.type
_entity.pdbx_description
1 polymer ?
#
loop_
_entity_poly.entity_id
_entity_poly.type
_entity_poly.pdbx_seq_one_letter_code
_entity_poly.pdbx_strand_id
1 'polypeptide(L)'
;MRRRSSFMAAVLLALLTLDLVQAQPRITSPPEFFGFRLGSDRKMARWDKLVDYYRLLEKEGGGKLKCIEMGPTTDGNPFLLVIISSPANLTNLERLRQVNSRISDPRGLLEQDARKLVAEGRAVVCQSMSLHATEIGGAQMAPELAYDLLTRQDDETRQILENVIFLLVPSFNPDGLNMVADWYAKKLGTEYEGGDLPWLYHKYAGHDNNRDAFQLNLPESQYMAKILFTDWVPQAYMDHHHMGSYGARIYVPPYAEPVRPHADPLVWRELSWYGAHIACKEEEAGMSGVLNMAQYSGWGHFGFHWVTPFHNITGMLTESANAKVATPIFIHPDQLRGGARGLPAYEEQTTFPNPWPGGWWRLRDIVDRQKISAWALLDQAARNRPTVLWNAYLKARRQTERGAQGKPAAYVVSADQHDRVTAMKLLHKLTLQGVEVRMSRSPFVTAAGVSYPANSYIVSMEQPKMGLIRYLLGRTFYPDNEWTRSKDGSPIRPYDMATDTMCEFMGVRVDPVDQPVTGELPKVLSAVPPAGTVDKGSAAFVLDGRLNDSFHAVNFLLDQGRSIRRVDTASEGLRPGDFLVDSVPESALEPIANLTGVDFRGVKRPVNEGTHELKRLRTGMYQRYRGGNIDEGWTRLVLEQFRFPYTSLMDADIKKGALNDKFDVIILPDDSTFMLTGDPADDRRDESRGAGTRWREEPFPPEYRSGLGKEGVEALKAFVQQGGILVTLGRSTGFAIDKLELPIRNVVADRPAREFFCPGSTLRTRFDNTNPLAYGMPEEGLVLFFYSPAFEILPNDFNERYEVVATYADRDILQSGWLIGGDALTKKPAMIAAGYGQGKVILIGFRTQHRAQTHGTFKLLFNALMR
;
A
#
# COMPACT_ATOMS: atom_id res chain seq x y z
N MET A 1 -68.19 47.09 48.84
CA MET A 1 -68.44 47.22 47.38
C MET A 1 -67.09 47.21 46.64
N ARG A 2 -66.88 46.20 45.78
CA ARG A 2 -65.94 46.10 44.64
C ARG A 2 -64.46 46.54 44.81
N ARG A 3 -63.56 45.55 44.94
CA ARG A 3 -62.42 45.25 44.03
C ARG A 3 -61.40 44.36 44.78
N ARG A 4 -61.59 43.03 44.68
CA ARG A 4 -60.65 41.98 45.13
C ARG A 4 -60.57 40.93 44.02
N SER A 5 -59.80 41.20 42.98
CA SER A 5 -59.45 40.23 41.94
C SER A 5 -58.47 40.87 40.96
N SER A 6 -57.16 40.81 41.24
CA SER A 6 -56.09 41.05 40.24
C SER A 6 -54.68 40.67 40.72
N PHE A 7 -54.43 40.48 42.02
CA PHE A 7 -53.05 40.30 42.53
C PHE A 7 -52.55 38.84 42.64
N MET A 8 -53.39 37.85 42.32
CA MET A 8 -53.05 36.42 42.46
C MET A 8 -52.74 35.69 41.15
N ALA A 9 -52.83 36.37 40.00
CA ALA A 9 -52.52 35.81 38.69
C ALA A 9 -51.11 36.18 38.16
N ALA A 10 -50.47 37.22 38.72
CA ALA A 10 -49.15 37.67 38.27
C ALA A 10 -47.97 36.99 38.99
N VAL A 11 -48.20 36.36 40.15
CA VAL A 11 -47.15 35.65 40.91
C VAL A 11 -47.12 34.15 40.55
N LEU A 12 -48.20 33.59 40.01
CA LEU A 12 -48.22 32.19 39.53
C LEU A 12 -47.70 32.01 38.09
N LEU A 13 -47.59 33.09 37.31
CA LEU A 13 -47.01 33.03 35.95
C LEU A 13 -45.50 33.31 35.91
N ALA A 14 -44.91 33.75 37.03
CA ALA A 14 -43.48 34.05 37.16
C ALA A 14 -42.65 32.91 37.80
N LEU A 15 -43.28 31.78 38.14
CA LEU A 15 -42.64 30.60 38.72
C LEU A 15 -42.73 29.35 37.81
N LEU A 16 -43.13 29.51 36.54
CA LEU A 16 -43.23 28.43 35.55
C LEU A 16 -42.30 28.60 34.34
N THR A 17 -41.37 29.56 34.36
CA THR A 17 -40.11 29.42 33.61
C THR A 17 -39.15 28.62 34.48
N LEU A 18 -39.50 27.36 34.78
CA LEU A 18 -38.46 26.38 35.05
C LEU A 18 -37.59 26.39 33.80
N ASP A 19 -36.36 26.86 33.96
CA ASP A 19 -35.28 26.53 33.06
C ASP A 19 -35.41 25.04 32.77
N LEU A 20 -35.85 24.70 31.56
CA LEU A 20 -35.52 23.43 30.95
C LEU A 20 -34.01 23.50 30.75
N VAL A 21 -33.27 23.28 31.85
CA VAL A 21 -31.93 22.74 31.79
C VAL A 21 -32.13 21.43 31.04
N GLN A 22 -31.93 21.45 29.72
CA GLN A 22 -31.74 20.24 28.96
C GLN A 22 -30.57 19.55 29.64
N ALA A 23 -30.88 18.55 30.48
CA ALA A 23 -29.88 17.67 31.02
C ALA A 23 -29.08 17.17 29.82
N GLN A 24 -27.80 17.52 29.76
CA GLN A 24 -26.94 16.99 28.71
C GLN A 24 -27.12 15.48 28.71
N PRO A 25 -27.32 14.85 27.54
CA PRO A 25 -27.39 13.40 27.47
C PRO A 25 -26.15 12.86 28.16
N ARG A 26 -26.34 11.98 29.15
CA ARG A 26 -25.22 11.31 29.80
C ARG A 26 -24.53 10.47 28.72
N ILE A 27 -23.29 10.82 28.39
CA ILE A 27 -22.45 10.05 27.46
C ILE A 27 -21.69 8.99 28.24
N THR A 28 -21.83 7.73 27.87
CA THR A 28 -21.15 6.60 28.50
C THR A 28 -19.63 6.69 28.29
N SER A 29 -18.88 6.69 29.40
CA SER A 29 -17.42 6.74 29.36
C SER A 29 -16.79 5.44 28.88
N PRO A 30 -15.57 5.45 28.32
CA PRO A 30 -14.90 4.22 27.90
C PRO A 30 -14.75 3.19 29.04
N PRO A 31 -14.33 3.55 30.28
CA PRO A 31 -14.29 2.58 31.38
C PRO A 31 -15.65 1.98 31.75
N GLU A 32 -16.74 2.76 31.64
CA GLU A 32 -18.10 2.27 31.88
C GLU A 32 -18.53 1.24 30.82
N PHE A 33 -18.17 1.46 29.55
CA PHE A 33 -18.52 0.55 28.45
C PHE A 33 -17.62 -0.70 28.38
N PHE A 34 -16.30 -0.51 28.43
CA PHE A 34 -15.32 -1.60 28.26
C PHE A 34 -15.03 -2.36 29.56
N GLY A 35 -15.37 -1.79 30.72
CA GLY A 35 -15.08 -2.36 32.05
C GLY A 35 -13.64 -2.15 32.51
N PHE A 36 -12.83 -1.40 31.76
CA PHE A 36 -11.47 -1.00 32.11
C PHE A 36 -11.09 0.29 31.36
N ARG A 37 -10.10 1.02 31.88
CA ARG A 37 -9.53 2.18 31.16
C ARG A 37 -8.68 1.69 30.00
N LEU A 38 -8.90 2.21 28.78
CA LEU A 38 -8.13 1.79 27.61
C LEU A 38 -6.62 2.06 27.83
N GLY A 39 -5.77 1.18 27.32
CA GLY A 39 -4.34 1.20 27.60
C GLY A 39 -3.91 0.66 28.97
N SER A 40 -4.84 0.21 29.82
CA SER A 40 -4.46 -0.52 31.06
C SER A 40 -3.61 -1.75 30.75
N ASP A 41 -2.65 -2.03 31.63
CA ASP A 41 -1.77 -3.19 31.50
C ASP A 41 -2.55 -4.46 31.20
N ARG A 42 -2.10 -5.18 30.18
CA ARG A 42 -2.65 -6.48 29.77
C ARG A 42 -4.13 -6.48 29.41
N LYS A 43 -4.70 -5.33 29.06
CA LYS A 43 -6.07 -5.18 28.56
C LYS A 43 -6.08 -4.61 27.16
N MET A 44 -6.95 -5.13 26.30
CA MET A 44 -7.11 -4.69 24.92
C MET A 44 -8.57 -4.81 24.51
N ALA A 45 -9.14 -3.75 23.92
CA ALA A 45 -10.43 -3.78 23.28
C ALA A 45 -10.31 -4.35 21.86
N ARG A 46 -11.18 -5.31 21.53
CA ARG A 46 -11.36 -5.87 20.18
C ARG A 46 -12.12 -4.91 19.27
N TRP A 47 -11.98 -5.08 17.96
CA TRP A 47 -12.60 -4.20 16.97
C TRP A 47 -14.13 -4.20 17.04
N ASP A 48 -14.75 -5.37 17.19
CA ASP A 48 -16.21 -5.51 17.33
C ASP A 48 -16.77 -4.62 18.45
N LYS A 49 -16.11 -4.58 19.61
CA LYS A 49 -16.49 -3.71 20.74
C LYS A 49 -16.19 -2.24 20.50
N LEU A 50 -15.13 -1.92 19.77
CA LEU A 50 -14.86 -0.54 19.36
C LEU A 50 -15.98 -0.02 18.43
N VAL A 51 -16.44 -0.82 17.47
CA VAL A 51 -17.55 -0.49 16.57
C VAL A 51 -18.84 -0.24 17.36
N ASP A 52 -19.19 -1.13 18.30
CA ASP A 52 -20.36 -0.98 19.17
C ASP A 52 -20.29 0.35 19.95
N TYR A 53 -19.11 0.71 20.47
CA TYR A 53 -18.92 1.94 21.23
C TYR A 53 -19.08 3.20 20.36
N TYR A 54 -18.56 3.23 19.14
CA TYR A 54 -18.77 4.39 18.26
C TYR A 54 -20.24 4.59 17.87
N ARG A 55 -20.98 3.50 17.65
CA ARG A 55 -22.44 3.55 17.44
C ARG A 55 -23.18 4.07 18.67
N LEU A 56 -22.72 3.71 19.87
CA LEU A 56 -23.24 4.26 21.13
C LEU A 56 -22.96 5.77 21.24
N LEU A 57 -21.72 6.20 20.97
CA LEU A 57 -21.33 7.60 21.01
C LEU A 57 -22.09 8.45 19.98
N GLU A 58 -22.42 7.92 18.80
CA GLU A 58 -23.27 8.63 17.83
C GLU A 58 -24.66 8.89 18.39
N LYS A 59 -25.25 7.90 19.05
CA LYS A 59 -26.58 8.00 19.68
C LYS A 59 -26.60 9.00 20.84
N GLU A 60 -25.55 9.02 21.66
CA GLU A 60 -25.48 9.84 22.88
C GLU A 60 -24.84 11.22 22.67
N GLY A 61 -24.06 11.40 21.59
CA GLY A 61 -23.20 12.54 21.35
C GLY A 61 -23.90 13.86 21.01
N GLY A 62 -25.22 13.95 21.14
CA GLY A 62 -25.99 15.19 20.95
C GLY A 62 -25.82 15.82 19.56
N GLY A 63 -25.62 14.99 18.53
CA GLY A 63 -25.39 15.44 17.15
C GLY A 63 -24.00 16.01 16.87
N LYS A 64 -23.00 15.77 17.73
CA LYS A 64 -21.58 16.16 17.52
C LYS A 64 -20.74 15.09 16.81
N LEU A 65 -21.28 13.88 16.62
CA LEU A 65 -20.60 12.75 16.01
C LEU A 65 -21.50 12.08 14.97
N LYS A 66 -20.90 11.66 13.86
CA LYS A 66 -21.55 10.84 12.83
C LYS A 66 -20.65 9.66 12.46
N CYS A 67 -21.19 8.45 12.49
CA CYS A 67 -20.50 7.23 12.06
C CYS A 67 -20.89 6.89 10.62
N ILE A 68 -19.90 6.59 9.78
CA ILE A 68 -20.07 6.15 8.40
C ILE A 68 -19.37 4.80 8.26
N GLU A 69 -20.13 3.78 7.88
CA GLU A 69 -19.57 2.49 7.47
C GLU A 69 -19.20 2.56 5.99
N MET A 70 -17.90 2.53 5.69
CA MET A 70 -17.38 2.67 4.32
C MET A 70 -17.59 1.39 3.49
N GLY A 71 -17.67 0.25 4.17
CA GLY A 71 -17.87 -1.07 3.58
C GLY A 71 -17.12 -2.16 4.36
N PRO A 72 -17.20 -3.42 3.89
CA PRO A 72 -16.47 -4.52 4.47
C PRO A 72 -14.97 -4.43 4.16
N THR A 73 -14.14 -4.77 5.14
CA THR A 73 -12.71 -5.07 4.96
C THR A 73 -12.51 -6.35 4.17
N THR A 74 -11.24 -6.71 3.93
CA THR A 74 -10.80 -7.93 3.25
C THR A 74 -11.41 -9.20 3.85
N ASP A 75 -11.53 -9.29 5.18
CA ASP A 75 -12.18 -10.40 5.89
C ASP A 75 -13.63 -10.08 6.35
N GLY A 76 -14.20 -8.97 5.88
CA GLY A 76 -15.63 -8.67 6.04
C GLY A 76 -16.03 -7.89 7.29
N ASN A 77 -15.08 -7.38 8.09
CA ASN A 77 -15.38 -6.49 9.21
C ASN A 77 -15.78 -5.08 8.71
N PRO A 78 -16.58 -4.32 9.45
CA PRO A 78 -16.92 -2.95 9.04
C PRO A 78 -15.71 -2.03 9.13
N PHE A 79 -15.43 -1.27 8.06
CA PHE A 79 -14.46 -0.17 8.07
C PHE A 79 -15.18 1.15 8.39
N LEU A 80 -14.77 1.84 9.46
CA LEU A 80 -15.45 3.04 9.95
C LEU A 80 -14.72 4.35 9.64
N LEU A 81 -15.49 5.34 9.19
CA LEU A 81 -15.15 6.76 9.27
C LEU A 81 -16.04 7.41 10.33
N VAL A 82 -15.44 8.04 11.34
CA VAL A 82 -16.13 8.77 12.41
C VAL A 82 -15.88 10.27 12.21
N ILE A 83 -16.94 11.04 11.98
CA ILE A 83 -16.85 12.49 11.78
C ILE A 83 -17.29 13.21 13.06
N ILE A 84 -16.41 14.04 13.62
CA ILE A 84 -16.65 14.78 14.87
C ILE A 84 -16.54 16.29 14.58
N SER A 85 -17.59 17.04 14.95
CA SER A 85 -17.63 18.50 14.83
C SER A 85 -18.79 19.07 15.66
N SER A 86 -18.99 20.39 15.65
CA SER A 86 -20.19 20.99 16.24
C SER A 86 -21.48 20.50 15.53
N PRO A 87 -22.63 20.45 16.23
CA PRO A 87 -23.89 20.06 15.60
C PRO A 87 -24.25 20.93 14.40
N ALA A 88 -23.96 22.24 14.48
CA ALA A 88 -24.18 23.18 13.39
C ALA A 88 -23.33 22.86 12.14
N ASN A 89 -22.08 22.44 12.33
CA ASN A 89 -21.23 22.01 11.21
C ASN A 89 -21.75 20.68 10.62
N LEU A 90 -22.16 19.72 11.45
CA LEU A 90 -22.68 18.43 10.99
C LEU A 90 -24.02 18.55 10.26
N THR A 91 -24.89 19.48 10.64
CA THR A 91 -26.10 19.82 9.86
C THR A 91 -25.75 20.41 8.49
N ASN A 92 -24.64 21.16 8.38
CA ASN A 92 -24.18 21.79 7.14
C ASN A 92 -23.06 21.02 6.42
N LEU A 93 -22.88 19.74 6.76
CA LEU A 93 -21.69 18.98 6.39
C LEU A 93 -21.42 18.94 4.89
N GLU A 94 -22.47 18.74 4.08
CA GLU A 94 -22.35 18.68 2.62
C GLU A 94 -21.93 20.03 2.01
N ARG A 95 -22.47 21.14 2.54
CA ARG A 95 -22.07 22.48 2.11
C ARG A 95 -20.60 22.73 2.44
N LEU A 96 -20.15 22.38 3.64
CA LEU A 96 -18.76 22.54 4.08
C LEU A 96 -17.81 21.65 3.28
N ARG A 97 -18.24 20.43 2.91
CA ARG A 97 -17.49 19.55 1.99
C ARG A 97 -17.31 20.19 0.61
N GLN A 98 -18.35 20.81 0.06
CA GLN A 98 -18.26 21.55 -1.21
C GLN A 98 -17.38 22.80 -1.12
N VAL A 99 -17.43 23.54 0.01
CA VAL A 99 -16.47 24.64 0.28
C VAL A 99 -15.05 24.09 0.22
N ASN A 100 -14.77 22.99 0.92
CA ASN A 100 -13.45 22.39 0.96
C ASN A 100 -12.96 21.93 -0.43
N SER A 101 -13.84 21.31 -1.21
CA SER A 101 -13.54 20.88 -2.57
C SER A 101 -13.12 22.05 -3.47
N ARG A 102 -13.84 23.19 -3.41
CA ARG A 102 -13.49 24.40 -4.18
C ARG A 102 -12.21 25.09 -3.72
N ILE A 103 -11.84 24.95 -2.45
CA ILE A 103 -10.55 25.42 -1.93
C ILE A 103 -9.42 24.52 -2.44
N SER A 104 -9.65 23.21 -2.49
CA SER A 104 -8.66 22.19 -2.85
C SER A 104 -8.44 22.07 -4.37
N ASP A 105 -9.41 22.49 -5.18
CA ASP A 105 -9.28 22.70 -6.63
C ASP A 105 -9.87 24.07 -7.02
N PRO A 106 -9.06 25.15 -6.98
CA PRO A 106 -9.53 26.51 -7.22
C PRO A 106 -9.50 26.91 -8.70
N ARG A 107 -9.42 25.95 -9.64
CA ARG A 107 -9.47 26.27 -11.07
C ARG A 107 -10.77 27.02 -11.41
N GLY A 108 -10.64 28.18 -12.06
CA GLY A 108 -11.77 29.07 -12.36
C GLY A 108 -12.29 29.90 -11.18
N LEU A 109 -11.64 29.85 -10.01
CA LEU A 109 -12.03 30.62 -8.82
C LEU A 109 -11.25 31.94 -8.72
N LEU A 110 -11.97 33.06 -8.61
CA LEU A 110 -11.36 34.36 -8.32
C LEU A 110 -10.90 34.43 -6.86
N GLU A 111 -9.81 35.14 -6.59
CA GLU A 111 -9.24 35.24 -5.24
C GLU A 111 -10.24 35.80 -4.22
N GLN A 112 -11.05 36.80 -4.59
CA GLN A 112 -12.07 37.37 -3.70
C GLN A 112 -13.11 36.33 -3.24
N ASP A 113 -13.47 35.40 -4.13
CA ASP A 113 -14.43 34.35 -3.81
C ASP A 113 -13.77 33.21 -3.03
N ALA A 114 -12.47 32.95 -3.27
CA ALA A 114 -11.68 32.09 -2.41
C ALA A 114 -11.63 32.62 -0.97
N ARG A 115 -11.48 33.93 -0.76
CA ARG A 115 -11.51 34.54 0.58
C ARG A 115 -12.86 34.35 1.28
N LYS A 116 -13.98 34.45 0.56
CA LYS A 116 -15.32 34.15 1.10
C LYS A 116 -15.44 32.69 1.51
N LEU A 117 -14.98 31.77 0.66
CA LEU A 117 -14.96 30.34 0.96
C LEU A 117 -14.07 30.02 2.17
N VAL A 118 -12.91 30.67 2.31
CA VAL A 118 -12.05 30.56 3.50
C VAL A 118 -12.74 31.10 4.75
N ALA A 119 -13.51 32.20 4.65
CA ALA A 119 -14.27 32.70 5.79
C ALA A 119 -15.37 31.72 6.25
N GLU A 120 -16.06 31.09 5.28
CA GLU A 120 -17.13 30.13 5.52
C GLU A 120 -16.62 28.74 5.96
N GLY A 121 -15.49 28.29 5.44
CA GLY A 121 -15.00 26.92 5.57
C GLY A 121 -14.58 26.55 6.99
N ARG A 122 -14.38 25.24 7.20
CA ARG A 122 -13.80 24.65 8.41
C ARG A 122 -12.54 23.90 8.03
N ALA A 123 -11.52 23.92 8.89
CA ALA A 123 -10.35 23.11 8.66
C ALA A 123 -10.77 21.64 8.69
N VAL A 124 -10.40 20.87 7.68
CA VAL A 124 -10.66 19.44 7.61
C VAL A 124 -9.38 18.72 8.01
N VAL A 125 -9.43 17.95 9.09
CA VAL A 125 -8.30 17.18 9.62
C VAL A 125 -8.67 15.72 9.62
N CYS A 126 -7.82 14.86 9.05
CA CYS A 126 -7.99 13.42 9.11
C CYS A 126 -6.92 12.79 10.00
N GLN A 127 -7.30 11.81 10.82
CA GLN A 127 -6.34 10.98 11.55
C GLN A 127 -6.71 9.51 11.43
N SER A 128 -5.73 8.67 11.09
CA SER A 128 -5.88 7.22 11.08
C SER A 128 -5.09 6.58 12.20
N MET A 129 -5.61 5.44 12.65
CA MET A 129 -5.05 4.69 13.76
C MET A 129 -4.75 3.26 13.31
N SER A 130 -3.70 2.67 13.87
CA SER A 130 -3.42 1.23 13.77
C SER A 130 -3.51 0.69 12.34
N LEU A 131 -2.85 1.39 11.41
CA LEU A 131 -2.63 0.89 10.06
C LEU A 131 -1.88 -0.44 10.12
N HIS A 132 -0.83 -0.53 10.92
CA HIS A 132 -0.33 -1.83 11.34
C HIS A 132 -1.09 -2.28 12.58
N ALA A 133 -1.74 -3.45 12.50
CA ALA A 133 -2.63 -3.91 13.56
C ALA A 133 -1.93 -4.24 14.87
N THR A 134 -0.63 -4.53 14.84
CA THR A 134 0.21 -4.76 16.03
C THR A 134 0.53 -3.46 16.78
N GLU A 135 0.28 -2.31 16.16
CA GLU A 135 0.53 -0.96 16.70
C GLU A 135 -0.77 -0.43 17.32
N ILE A 136 -1.17 -1.08 18.40
CA ILE A 136 -2.55 -1.00 18.93
C ILE A 136 -2.88 0.32 19.64
N GLY A 137 -1.89 1.16 19.94
CA GLY A 137 -2.06 2.37 20.74
C GLY A 137 -3.13 3.29 20.18
N GLY A 138 -3.12 3.50 18.87
CA GLY A 138 -4.06 4.41 18.21
C GLY A 138 -5.50 3.94 18.33
N ALA A 139 -5.77 2.66 18.05
CA ALA A 139 -7.10 2.08 18.17
C ALA A 139 -7.63 2.07 19.62
N GLN A 140 -6.74 1.94 20.61
CA GLN A 140 -7.11 2.03 22.03
C GLN A 140 -7.26 3.49 22.50
N MET A 141 -6.61 4.45 21.84
CA MET A 141 -6.69 5.88 22.14
C MET A 141 -7.95 6.54 21.57
N ALA A 142 -8.31 6.19 20.33
CA ALA A 142 -9.36 6.85 19.58
C ALA A 142 -10.73 6.96 20.29
N PRO A 143 -11.20 5.95 21.06
CA PRO A 143 -12.44 6.06 21.83
C PRO A 143 -12.37 7.13 22.93
N GLU A 144 -11.24 7.26 23.62
CA GLU A 144 -11.03 8.28 24.65
C GLU A 144 -10.92 9.68 24.06
N LEU A 145 -10.34 9.82 22.86
CA LEU A 145 -10.32 11.09 22.13
C LEU A 145 -11.72 11.53 21.71
N ALA A 146 -12.50 10.60 21.13
CA ALA A 146 -13.88 10.88 20.73
C ALA A 146 -14.74 11.25 21.95
N TYR A 147 -14.66 10.48 23.04
CA TYR A 147 -15.37 10.78 24.28
C TYR A 147 -15.06 12.18 24.83
N ASP A 148 -13.79 12.56 24.89
CA ASP A 148 -13.38 13.87 25.38
C ASP A 148 -13.93 15.01 24.53
N LEU A 149 -13.86 14.90 23.20
CA LEU A 149 -14.43 15.91 22.28
C LEU A 149 -15.94 16.08 22.45
N LEU A 150 -16.65 15.03 22.88
CA LEU A 150 -18.09 15.09 23.08
C LEU A 150 -18.49 15.69 24.43
N THR A 151 -17.69 15.44 25.47
CA THR A 151 -18.05 15.71 26.87
C THR A 151 -17.41 16.97 27.45
N ARG A 152 -16.19 17.32 27.05
CA ARG A 152 -15.50 18.52 27.54
C ARG A 152 -16.22 19.80 27.11
N GLN A 153 -16.19 20.81 27.97
CA GLN A 153 -16.90 22.09 27.79
C GLN A 153 -15.94 23.30 27.81
N ASP A 154 -14.64 23.06 27.87
CA ASP A 154 -13.64 24.13 27.84
C ASP A 154 -13.55 24.82 26.48
N ASP A 155 -12.99 26.02 26.49
CA ASP A 155 -12.91 26.91 25.32
C ASP A 155 -12.14 26.27 24.16
N GLU A 156 -11.09 25.51 24.45
CA GLU A 156 -10.29 24.83 23.42
C GLU A 156 -11.12 23.76 22.70
N THR A 157 -11.85 22.92 23.46
CA THR A 157 -12.77 21.91 22.90
C THR A 157 -13.85 22.58 22.05
N ARG A 158 -14.46 23.67 22.54
CA ARG A 158 -15.48 24.42 21.77
C ARG A 158 -14.90 24.98 20.48
N GLN A 159 -13.71 25.60 20.54
CA GLN A 159 -13.02 26.12 19.36
C GLN A 159 -12.72 25.02 18.34
N ILE A 160 -12.28 23.83 18.79
CA ILE A 160 -12.05 22.68 17.91
C ILE A 160 -13.35 22.28 17.21
N LEU A 161 -14.43 22.03 17.96
CA LEU A 161 -15.70 21.60 17.37
C LEU A 161 -16.30 22.64 16.41
N GLU A 162 -16.15 23.93 16.71
CA GLU A 162 -16.67 25.02 15.87
C GLU A 162 -15.87 25.20 14.59
N ASN A 163 -14.54 25.04 14.63
CA ASN A 163 -13.64 25.40 13.53
C ASN A 163 -13.11 24.22 12.71
N VAL A 164 -13.25 22.99 13.19
CA VAL A 164 -12.68 21.77 12.59
C VAL A 164 -13.77 20.75 12.26
N ILE A 165 -13.65 20.13 11.08
CA ILE A 165 -14.31 18.86 10.77
C ILE A 165 -13.24 17.77 10.94
N PHE A 166 -13.36 17.01 12.02
CA PHE A 166 -12.42 15.94 12.33
C PHE A 166 -12.90 14.62 11.72
N LEU A 167 -12.08 14.03 10.86
CA LEU A 167 -12.27 12.73 10.22
C LEU A 167 -11.39 11.69 10.93
N LEU A 168 -11.97 10.95 11.87
CA LEU A 168 -11.30 9.89 12.60
C LEU A 168 -11.52 8.55 11.90
N VAL A 169 -10.43 7.84 11.59
CA VAL A 169 -10.45 6.44 11.14
C VAL A 169 -9.92 5.60 12.30
N PRO A 170 -10.82 5.00 13.12
CA PRO A 170 -10.43 4.38 14.38
C PRO A 170 -9.52 3.16 14.28
N SER A 171 -9.53 2.49 13.12
CA SER A 171 -8.59 1.44 12.75
C SER A 171 -8.53 1.35 11.24
N PHE A 172 -7.34 1.45 10.66
CA PHE A 172 -7.12 1.23 9.23
C PHE A 172 -7.04 -0.28 8.93
N ASN A 173 -6.58 -1.11 9.86
CA ASN A 173 -6.60 -2.58 9.72
C ASN A 173 -7.49 -3.26 10.79
N PRO A 174 -8.84 -3.20 10.65
CA PRO A 174 -9.76 -3.83 11.59
C PRO A 174 -9.61 -5.34 11.74
N ASP A 175 -9.37 -6.04 10.62
CA ASP A 175 -9.22 -7.50 10.59
C ASP A 175 -8.04 -7.93 11.45
N GLY A 176 -6.88 -7.31 11.20
CA GLY A 176 -5.67 -7.54 11.98
C GLY A 176 -5.84 -7.21 13.45
N LEU A 177 -6.61 -6.17 13.80
CA LEU A 177 -6.81 -5.78 15.20
C LEU A 177 -7.55 -6.88 15.98
N ASN A 178 -8.52 -7.56 15.36
CA ASN A 178 -9.16 -8.75 15.93
C ASN A 178 -8.16 -9.89 16.08
N MET A 179 -7.36 -10.18 15.05
CA MET A 179 -6.34 -11.24 15.10
C MET A 179 -5.33 -11.01 16.25
N VAL A 180 -4.84 -9.78 16.39
CA VAL A 180 -3.89 -9.39 17.44
C VAL A 180 -4.52 -9.52 18.82
N ALA A 181 -5.74 -9.03 19.01
CA ALA A 181 -6.45 -9.15 20.29
C ALA A 181 -6.67 -10.62 20.69
N ASP A 182 -7.07 -11.47 19.75
CA ASP A 182 -7.30 -12.90 20.01
C ASP A 182 -6.01 -13.65 20.31
N TRP A 183 -4.95 -13.38 19.54
CA TRP A 183 -3.63 -13.97 19.79
C TRP A 183 -3.08 -13.55 21.16
N TYR A 184 -3.16 -12.25 21.47
CA TYR A 184 -2.72 -11.71 22.75
C TYR A 184 -3.49 -12.34 23.91
N ALA A 185 -4.83 -12.42 23.82
CA ALA A 185 -5.66 -13.06 24.83
C ALA A 185 -5.33 -14.55 25.01
N LYS A 186 -5.07 -15.28 23.91
CA LYS A 186 -4.67 -16.69 23.94
C LYS A 186 -3.32 -16.92 24.62
N LYS A 187 -2.39 -15.96 24.50
CA LYS A 187 -1.01 -16.10 25.03
C LYS A 187 -0.76 -15.37 26.34
N LEU A 188 -1.75 -14.64 26.86
CA LEU A 188 -1.66 -13.92 28.12
C LEU A 188 -1.31 -14.88 29.28
N GLY A 189 -0.32 -14.49 30.10
CA GLY A 189 0.17 -15.30 31.22
C GLY A 189 1.11 -16.44 30.83
N THR A 190 1.42 -16.62 29.54
CA THR A 190 2.41 -17.60 29.06
C THR A 190 3.74 -16.94 28.73
N GLU A 191 4.79 -17.72 28.49
CA GLU A 191 6.09 -17.21 28.01
C GLU A 191 5.99 -16.45 26.66
N TYR A 192 4.94 -16.72 25.88
CA TYR A 192 4.66 -16.10 24.58
C TYR A 192 3.78 -14.84 24.67
N GLU A 193 3.41 -14.40 25.87
CA GLU A 193 2.56 -13.21 26.09
C GLU A 193 3.12 -12.00 25.33
N GLY A 194 2.33 -11.40 24.42
CA GLY A 194 2.74 -10.25 23.61
C GLY A 194 3.86 -10.53 22.58
N GLY A 195 4.14 -11.80 22.28
CA GLY A 195 4.92 -12.18 21.11
C GLY A 195 4.17 -11.95 19.80
N ASP A 196 4.92 -11.94 18.69
CA ASP A 196 4.36 -11.73 17.36
C ASP A 196 3.31 -12.78 16.99
N LEU A 197 2.43 -12.46 16.04
CA LEU A 197 1.57 -13.48 15.45
C LEU A 197 2.42 -14.43 14.61
N PRO A 198 2.12 -15.74 14.58
CA PRO A 198 2.86 -16.65 13.71
C PRO A 198 2.60 -16.44 12.22
N TRP A 199 1.55 -15.72 11.85
CA TRP A 199 1.17 -15.39 10.47
C TRP A 199 0.96 -13.88 10.31
N LEU A 200 0.69 -13.42 9.09
CA LEU A 200 0.44 -12.01 8.80
C LEU A 200 -0.80 -11.51 9.54
N TYR A 201 -0.73 -10.32 10.16
CA TYR A 201 -1.89 -9.64 10.77
C TYR A 201 -2.82 -8.95 9.74
N HIS A 202 -2.91 -9.54 8.55
CA HIS A 202 -3.80 -9.16 7.47
C HIS A 202 -3.82 -10.33 6.49
N LYS A 203 -4.94 -10.62 5.83
CA LYS A 203 -5.07 -11.76 4.90
C LYS A 203 -3.92 -11.85 3.88
N TYR A 204 -3.50 -10.71 3.32
CA TYR A 204 -2.41 -10.63 2.32
C TYR A 204 -1.18 -9.80 2.71
N ALA A 205 -1.35 -8.57 3.20
CA ALA A 205 -0.26 -7.59 3.20
C ALA A 205 0.65 -7.60 4.44
N GLY A 206 0.17 -8.06 5.59
CA GLY A 206 0.84 -7.85 6.88
C GLY A 206 1.19 -6.37 7.09
N HIS A 207 2.48 -6.10 7.33
CA HIS A 207 3.02 -4.73 7.49
C HIS A 207 3.07 -3.92 6.19
N ASP A 208 3.04 -4.57 5.02
CA ASP A 208 3.15 -3.89 3.73
C ASP A 208 1.84 -3.19 3.31
N ASN A 209 0.80 -3.19 4.14
CA ASN A 209 -0.42 -2.43 3.84
C ASN A 209 -0.15 -0.90 3.74
N ASN A 210 0.89 -0.36 4.41
CA ASN A 210 1.35 1.02 4.20
C ASN A 210 2.22 1.20 2.93
N ARG A 211 2.26 0.21 2.04
CA ARG A 211 2.94 0.30 0.72
C ARG A 211 1.94 0.35 -0.43
N ASP A 212 0.65 0.32 -0.13
CA ASP A 212 -0.42 0.24 -1.13
C ASP A 212 -1.07 1.60 -1.44
N ALA A 213 -0.68 2.70 -0.80
CA ALA A 213 -1.40 3.98 -0.90
C ALA A 213 -1.47 4.59 -2.31
N PHE A 214 -0.47 4.33 -3.17
CA PHE A 214 -0.48 4.80 -4.56
C PHE A 214 -1.04 3.78 -5.56
N GLN A 215 -1.22 2.53 -5.12
CA GLN A 215 -1.67 1.42 -5.97
C GLN A 215 -3.12 1.04 -5.68
N LEU A 216 -3.59 1.13 -4.44
CA LEU A 216 -4.98 0.91 -4.04
C LEU A 216 -5.48 -0.49 -4.40
N ASN A 217 -4.66 -1.51 -4.15
CA ASN A 217 -4.99 -2.91 -4.40
C ASN A 217 -5.93 -3.50 -3.33
N LEU A 218 -5.89 -2.96 -2.11
CA LEU A 218 -6.72 -3.42 -0.99
C LEU A 218 -8.01 -2.59 -0.84
N PRO A 219 -9.14 -3.17 -0.42
CA PRO A 219 -10.38 -2.42 -0.19
C PRO A 219 -10.21 -1.32 0.86
N GLU A 220 -9.48 -1.56 1.95
CA GLU A 220 -9.19 -0.58 3.00
C GLU A 220 -8.42 0.62 2.45
N SER A 221 -7.42 0.36 1.58
CA SER A 221 -6.68 1.41 0.87
C SER A 221 -7.59 2.25 -0.01
N GLN A 222 -8.56 1.64 -0.69
CA GLN A 222 -9.52 2.35 -1.53
C GLN A 222 -10.46 3.24 -0.71
N TYR A 223 -10.93 2.78 0.46
CA TYR A 223 -11.71 3.60 1.38
C TYR A 223 -10.91 4.82 1.86
N MET A 224 -9.65 4.62 2.21
CA MET A 224 -8.78 5.70 2.66
C MET A 224 -8.42 6.69 1.56
N ALA A 225 -8.16 6.21 0.34
CA ALA A 225 -8.00 7.08 -0.82
C ALA A 225 -9.28 7.88 -1.12
N LYS A 226 -10.46 7.26 -0.99
CA LYS A 226 -11.73 7.97 -1.14
C LYS A 226 -11.85 9.11 -0.12
N ILE A 227 -11.58 8.84 1.15
CA ILE A 227 -11.60 9.86 2.21
C ILE A 227 -10.59 10.98 1.90
N LEU A 228 -9.32 10.62 1.69
CA LEU A 228 -8.23 11.58 1.62
C LEU A 228 -8.15 12.33 0.29
N PHE A 229 -8.49 11.72 -0.84
CA PHE A 229 -8.13 12.27 -2.16
C PHE A 229 -9.32 12.74 -2.99
N THR A 230 -10.55 12.33 -2.66
CA THR A 230 -11.74 12.67 -3.44
C THR A 230 -12.85 13.30 -2.59
N ASP A 231 -13.30 12.65 -1.51
CA ASP A 231 -14.46 13.12 -0.75
C ASP A 231 -14.15 14.32 0.12
N TRP A 232 -13.02 14.29 0.83
CA TRP A 232 -12.69 15.31 1.81
C TRP A 232 -11.48 16.14 1.47
N VAL A 233 -10.39 15.59 0.95
CA VAL A 233 -9.14 16.34 0.68
C VAL A 233 -8.75 17.23 1.88
N PRO A 234 -8.42 16.61 3.03
CA PRO A 234 -8.16 17.35 4.26
C PRO A 234 -6.94 18.25 4.14
N GLN A 235 -6.88 19.32 4.94
CA GLN A 235 -5.67 20.15 4.99
C GLN A 235 -4.52 19.46 5.72
N ALA A 236 -4.84 18.63 6.70
CA ALA A 236 -3.87 17.87 7.48
C ALA A 236 -4.31 16.41 7.63
N TYR A 237 -3.36 15.50 7.53
CA TYR A 237 -3.54 14.08 7.78
C TYR A 237 -2.46 13.60 8.76
N MET A 238 -2.82 12.87 9.80
CA MET A 238 -1.86 12.27 10.73
C MET A 238 -2.11 10.78 10.89
N ASP A 239 -1.08 10.00 10.65
CA ASP A 239 -1.09 8.55 10.75
C ASP A 239 -0.32 8.12 12.02
N HIS A 240 -1.02 7.50 12.96
CA HIS A 240 -0.46 7.09 14.26
C HIS A 240 0.07 5.66 14.21
N HIS A 241 1.38 5.53 14.41
CA HIS A 241 2.15 4.30 14.34
C HIS A 241 2.93 4.01 15.64
N HIS A 242 3.54 2.83 15.71
CA HIS A 242 4.55 2.48 16.72
C HIS A 242 5.90 2.11 16.09
N MET A 243 6.97 2.45 16.80
CA MET A 243 8.36 2.13 16.43
C MET A 243 9.02 1.22 17.47
N GLY A 244 10.29 0.87 17.24
CA GLY A 244 11.08 0.05 18.16
C GLY A 244 11.11 0.58 19.60
N SER A 245 11.13 -0.33 20.58
CA SER A 245 10.95 0.00 22.00
C SER A 245 12.09 0.76 22.66
N TYR A 246 13.30 0.77 22.09
CA TYR A 246 14.53 1.20 22.76
C TYR A 246 15.08 2.56 22.28
N GLY A 247 14.32 3.31 21.48
CA GLY A 247 14.71 4.64 20.97
C GLY A 247 14.05 5.80 21.71
N ALA A 248 13.74 6.89 21.01
CA ALA A 248 12.85 7.95 21.50
C ALA A 248 11.50 7.38 21.96
N ARG A 249 10.70 8.15 22.72
CA ARG A 249 9.37 7.71 23.18
C ARG A 249 8.26 8.02 22.17
N ILE A 250 8.40 9.13 21.45
CA ILE A 250 7.60 9.44 20.27
C ILE A 250 8.47 10.14 19.23
N TYR A 251 8.24 9.87 17.96
CA TYR A 251 8.64 10.73 16.86
C TYR A 251 7.43 11.53 16.36
N VAL A 252 7.66 12.81 16.07
CA VAL A 252 6.70 13.76 15.52
C VAL A 252 7.33 14.51 14.34
N PRO A 253 6.55 15.04 13.38
CA PRO A 253 7.10 15.76 12.23
C PRO A 253 7.97 16.97 12.65
N PRO A 254 8.82 17.51 11.75
CA PRO A 254 8.95 17.18 10.33
C PRO A 254 9.87 15.98 10.05
N TYR A 255 9.81 15.48 8.81
CA TYR A 255 10.75 14.47 8.32
C TYR A 255 12.18 15.01 8.17
N ALA A 256 13.16 14.10 8.22
CA ALA A 256 14.55 14.39 7.92
C ALA A 256 14.81 14.51 6.41
N GLU A 257 16.00 14.99 6.02
CA GLU A 257 16.42 15.01 4.62
C GLU A 257 16.75 13.60 4.08
N PRO A 258 16.72 13.38 2.75
CA PRO A 258 16.23 14.31 1.73
C PRO A 258 14.70 14.37 1.70
N VAL A 259 14.12 15.52 1.31
CA VAL A 259 12.71 15.63 0.91
C VAL A 259 12.52 15.33 -0.58
N ARG A 260 11.39 14.71 -0.95
CA ARG A 260 11.04 14.49 -2.37
C ARG A 260 10.59 15.83 -3.00
N PRO A 261 11.19 16.29 -4.13
CA PRO A 261 10.86 17.58 -4.74
C PRO A 261 9.45 17.59 -5.34
N HIS A 262 8.97 18.74 -5.84
CA HIS A 262 7.68 18.94 -6.52
C HIS A 262 6.40 18.95 -5.68
N ALA A 263 6.43 18.64 -4.38
CA ALA A 263 5.38 19.08 -3.46
C ALA A 263 5.38 20.63 -3.35
N ASP A 264 4.29 21.24 -2.88
CA ASP A 264 4.30 22.69 -2.65
C ASP A 264 5.14 22.97 -1.40
N PRO A 265 6.06 23.96 -1.42
CA PRO A 265 6.91 24.26 -0.27
C PRO A 265 6.15 24.54 1.03
N LEU A 266 4.91 25.04 0.96
CA LEU A 266 4.08 25.27 2.15
C LEU A 266 3.80 23.97 2.92
N VAL A 267 3.70 22.82 2.24
CA VAL A 267 3.46 21.53 2.92
C VAL A 267 4.59 21.23 3.91
N TRP A 268 5.85 21.40 3.50
CA TRP A 268 7.00 21.12 4.37
C TRP A 268 7.11 22.11 5.54
N ARG A 269 6.70 23.37 5.32
CA ARG A 269 6.63 24.39 6.38
C ARG A 269 5.50 24.11 7.36
N GLU A 270 4.35 23.68 6.87
CA GLU A 270 3.23 23.26 7.72
C GLU A 270 3.57 22.00 8.53
N LEU A 271 4.28 21.02 7.96
CA LEU A 271 4.78 19.86 8.71
C LEU A 271 5.64 20.28 9.90
N SER A 272 6.57 21.23 9.68
CA SER A 272 7.42 21.76 10.75
C SER A 272 6.59 22.51 11.80
N TRP A 273 5.60 23.28 11.35
CA TRP A 273 4.74 24.09 12.23
C TRP A 273 3.81 23.25 13.10
N TYR A 274 3.15 22.24 12.54
CA TYR A 274 2.35 21.29 13.31
C TYR A 274 3.22 20.44 14.25
N GLY A 275 4.35 19.93 13.75
CA GLY A 275 5.26 19.12 14.52
C GLY A 275 5.86 19.83 15.73
N ALA A 276 6.25 21.09 15.57
CA ALA A 276 6.71 21.92 16.69
C ALA A 276 5.62 22.12 17.75
N HIS A 277 4.36 22.36 17.32
CA HIS A 277 3.24 22.50 18.26
C HIS A 277 2.96 21.21 19.02
N ILE A 278 2.98 20.06 18.33
CA ILE A 278 2.84 18.74 18.95
C ILE A 278 3.95 18.53 19.98
N ALA A 279 5.21 18.75 19.60
CA ALA A 279 6.33 18.59 20.52
C ALA A 279 6.23 19.49 21.76
N CYS A 280 5.80 20.74 21.59
CA CYS A 280 5.54 21.63 22.72
C CYS A 280 4.44 21.09 23.64
N LYS A 281 3.35 20.57 23.08
CA LYS A 281 2.23 20.02 23.87
C LYS A 281 2.61 18.76 24.64
N GLU A 282 3.48 17.93 24.08
CA GLU A 282 4.07 16.78 24.77
C GLU A 282 4.93 17.24 25.97
N GLU A 283 5.82 18.22 25.78
CA GLU A 283 6.67 18.75 26.85
C GLU A 283 5.86 19.52 27.93
N GLU A 284 4.84 20.30 27.54
CA GLU A 284 3.89 20.94 28.46
C GLU A 284 3.16 19.91 29.34
N ALA A 285 2.89 18.73 28.79
CA ALA A 285 2.31 17.61 29.52
C ALA A 285 3.35 16.80 30.35
N GLY A 286 4.62 17.23 30.37
CA GLY A 286 5.71 16.57 31.09
C GLY A 286 6.23 15.30 30.43
N MET A 287 5.95 15.10 29.13
CA MET A 287 6.31 13.89 28.41
C MET A 287 7.72 13.99 27.81
N SER A 288 8.71 13.36 28.44
CA SER A 288 10.08 13.28 27.90
C SER A 288 10.19 12.28 26.74
N GLY A 289 11.25 12.42 25.94
CA GLY A 289 11.62 11.54 24.83
C GLY A 289 10.94 11.87 23.51
N VAL A 290 10.63 13.14 23.24
CA VAL A 290 10.04 13.60 21.97
C VAL A 290 11.13 13.87 20.94
N LEU A 291 11.05 13.21 19.78
CA LEU A 291 12.00 13.35 18.68
C LEU A 291 11.32 13.99 17.45
N ASN A 292 12.03 14.87 16.76
CA ASN A 292 11.62 15.39 15.43
C ASN A 292 12.82 15.46 14.46
N MET A 293 12.56 15.70 13.17
CA MET A 293 13.59 15.86 12.12
C MET A 293 14.62 14.70 12.07
N ALA A 294 14.16 13.48 12.34
CA ALA A 294 15.00 12.29 12.49
C ALA A 294 14.24 11.03 12.04
N GLN A 295 14.92 9.89 12.02
CA GLN A 295 14.47 8.53 11.67
C GLN A 295 13.96 8.36 10.22
N TYR A 296 13.01 9.19 9.81
CA TYR A 296 12.25 9.08 8.57
C TYR A 296 12.60 10.22 7.63
N SER A 297 13.07 9.92 6.42
CA SER A 297 13.34 10.94 5.40
C SER A 297 12.05 11.44 4.74
N GLY A 298 12.02 12.68 4.27
CA GLY A 298 10.92 13.24 3.48
C GLY A 298 10.77 12.61 2.09
N TRP A 299 11.75 11.81 1.66
CA TRP A 299 11.71 10.95 0.49
C TRP A 299 11.63 9.48 0.90
N GLY A 300 10.47 9.08 1.42
CA GLY A 300 10.07 7.67 1.57
C GLY A 300 9.35 7.13 0.34
N HIS A 301 8.89 5.88 0.41
CA HIS A 301 7.92 5.32 -0.54
C HIS A 301 6.59 6.07 -0.45
N PHE A 302 5.72 5.89 -1.44
CA PHE A 302 4.37 6.46 -1.40
C PHE A 302 3.39 5.66 -0.53
N GLY A 303 3.63 5.68 0.79
CA GLY A 303 2.64 5.33 1.82
C GLY A 303 1.67 6.49 2.09
N PHE A 304 0.63 6.29 2.92
CA PHE A 304 -0.47 7.27 3.03
C PHE A 304 0.00 8.65 3.52
N HIS A 305 0.89 8.71 4.52
CA HIS A 305 1.44 9.97 5.01
C HIS A 305 2.50 10.60 4.08
N TRP A 306 3.13 9.81 3.18
CA TRP A 306 4.14 10.30 2.23
C TRP A 306 3.57 10.70 0.87
N VAL A 307 2.45 10.11 0.43
CA VAL A 307 1.76 10.47 -0.82
C VAL A 307 0.89 11.73 -0.66
N THR A 308 0.45 12.03 0.55
CA THR A 308 -0.41 13.17 0.89
C THR A 308 0.22 14.54 0.59
N PRO A 309 1.53 14.79 0.83
CA PRO A 309 2.21 16.02 0.39
C PRO A 309 2.03 16.35 -1.10
N PHE A 310 1.96 15.32 -1.95
CA PHE A 310 1.77 15.45 -3.39
C PHE A 310 0.31 15.65 -3.80
N HIS A 311 -0.61 15.45 -2.85
CA HIS A 311 -2.02 15.81 -2.93
C HIS A 311 -2.32 17.21 -2.35
N ASN A 312 -1.29 17.96 -1.93
CA ASN A 312 -1.36 19.23 -1.18
C ASN A 312 -1.88 19.10 0.26
N ILE A 313 -1.85 17.89 0.81
CA ILE A 313 -2.27 17.54 2.16
C ILE A 313 -1.03 17.47 3.05
N THR A 314 -1.07 18.09 4.23
CA THR A 314 0.03 18.02 5.18
C THR A 314 0.01 16.68 5.90
N GLY A 315 0.72 15.69 5.33
CA GLY A 315 0.77 14.29 5.76
C GLY A 315 1.84 14.01 6.81
N MET A 316 1.40 13.72 8.03
CA MET A 316 2.22 13.54 9.20
C MET A 316 2.26 12.08 9.64
N LEU A 317 3.43 11.67 10.10
CA LEU A 317 3.66 10.40 10.79
C LEU A 317 3.94 10.71 12.26
N THR A 318 3.28 10.02 13.17
CA THR A 318 3.69 9.92 14.57
C THR A 318 4.01 8.47 14.88
N GLU A 319 5.10 8.24 15.61
CA GLU A 319 5.62 6.90 15.87
C GLU A 319 5.95 6.79 17.36
N SER A 320 5.17 6.03 18.13
CA SER A 320 5.39 5.85 19.56
C SER A 320 6.25 4.61 19.83
N ALA A 321 7.17 4.65 20.79
CA ALA A 321 7.92 3.45 21.17
C ALA A 321 6.95 2.31 21.54
N ASN A 322 7.17 1.11 21.02
CA ASN A 322 6.26 0.01 21.27
C ASN A 322 6.43 -0.58 22.69
N ALA A 323 5.33 -1.01 23.29
CA ALA A 323 5.33 -1.96 24.40
C ALA A 323 5.28 -3.39 23.85
N LYS A 324 5.15 -4.41 24.72
CA LYS A 324 4.94 -5.80 24.26
C LYS A 324 3.44 -6.02 24.01
N VAL A 325 2.92 -5.39 22.95
CA VAL A 325 1.47 -5.21 22.69
C VAL A 325 0.82 -4.47 23.86
N ALA A 326 0.07 -5.16 24.74
CA ALA A 326 -0.53 -4.57 25.94
C ALA A 326 0.25 -4.89 27.23
N THR A 327 1.33 -5.68 27.16
CA THR A 327 2.18 -6.01 28.31
C THR A 327 3.26 -4.93 28.50
N PRO A 328 3.40 -4.37 29.72
CA PRO A 328 4.49 -3.45 30.04
C PRO A 328 5.86 -4.07 29.87
N ILE A 329 6.83 -3.24 29.52
CA ILE A 329 8.25 -3.60 29.51
C ILE A 329 9.02 -2.65 30.42
N PHE A 330 10.05 -3.17 31.09
CA PHE A 330 11.00 -2.33 31.82
C PHE A 330 12.26 -2.15 30.98
N ILE A 331 12.68 -0.89 30.81
CA ILE A 331 13.84 -0.52 30.00
C ILE A 331 14.85 0.16 30.92
N HIS A 332 16.05 -0.41 31.03
CA HIS A 332 17.16 0.23 31.72
C HIS A 332 17.70 1.42 30.91
N PRO A 333 18.21 2.48 31.57
CA PRO A 333 18.83 3.61 30.88
C PRO A 333 19.86 3.20 29.82
N ASP A 334 20.75 2.25 30.13
CA ASP A 334 21.81 1.76 29.24
C ASP A 334 21.31 0.96 28.02
N GLN A 335 20.02 0.62 27.98
CA GLN A 335 19.41 -0.05 26.83
C GLN A 335 18.89 0.93 25.79
N LEU A 336 18.79 2.22 26.11
CA LEU A 336 18.31 3.25 25.19
C LEU A 336 19.38 3.59 24.15
N ARG A 337 18.95 3.73 22.90
CA ARG A 337 19.86 3.81 21.75
C ARG A 337 19.48 4.92 20.78
N GLY A 338 20.50 5.61 20.29
CA GLY A 338 20.46 6.40 19.07
C GLY A 338 20.81 5.52 17.87
N GLY A 339 21.52 6.09 16.90
CA GLY A 339 21.93 5.42 15.66
C GLY A 339 20.91 5.53 14.53
N ALA A 340 19.82 6.28 14.73
CA ALA A 340 18.88 6.61 13.67
C ALA A 340 19.36 7.86 12.90
N ARG A 341 18.84 8.05 11.68
CA ARG A 341 19.03 9.29 10.91
C ARG A 341 18.64 10.48 11.79
N GLY A 342 19.50 11.49 11.95
CA GLY A 342 19.22 12.66 12.79
C GLY A 342 19.24 12.43 14.31
N LEU A 343 19.54 11.21 14.80
CA LEU A 343 19.77 10.90 16.22
C LEU A 343 20.96 9.94 16.36
N PRO A 344 22.21 10.42 16.20
CA PRO A 344 23.39 9.56 16.19
C PRO A 344 23.66 8.88 17.55
N ALA A 345 23.42 9.58 18.65
CA ALA A 345 23.50 9.08 20.02
C ALA A 345 22.19 9.36 20.77
N TYR A 346 21.91 8.61 21.84
CA TYR A 346 20.74 8.84 22.69
C TYR A 346 21.08 9.91 23.74
N GLU A 347 21.15 11.15 23.31
CA GLU A 347 21.56 12.28 24.15
C GLU A 347 20.79 13.56 23.79
N GLU A 348 20.84 14.55 24.67
CA GLU A 348 20.17 15.84 24.49
C GLU A 348 20.68 16.56 23.23
N GLN A 349 19.74 16.95 22.36
CA GLN A 349 20.00 17.80 21.20
C GLN A 349 18.77 18.65 20.87
N THR A 350 18.89 19.66 20.01
CA THR A 350 17.78 20.59 19.71
C THR A 350 16.50 19.90 19.24
N THR A 351 16.62 18.76 18.56
CA THR A 351 15.49 17.96 18.06
C THR A 351 15.05 16.84 19.01
N PHE A 352 15.72 16.71 20.16
CA PHE A 352 15.49 15.72 21.22
C PHE A 352 15.98 16.27 22.58
N PRO A 353 15.39 17.36 23.09
CA PRO A 353 15.99 18.13 24.19
C PRO A 353 15.80 17.52 25.58
N ASN A 354 14.87 16.57 25.73
CA ASN A 354 14.52 15.96 27.02
C ASN A 354 14.49 14.42 26.89
N PRO A 355 15.64 13.72 26.86
CA PRO A 355 15.68 12.27 26.76
C PRO A 355 14.92 11.57 27.89
N TRP A 356 14.11 10.56 27.55
CA TRP A 356 13.46 9.73 28.57
C TRP A 356 14.50 8.87 29.31
N PRO A 357 14.52 8.83 30.66
CA PRO A 357 15.60 8.23 31.43
C PRO A 357 15.56 6.70 31.52
N GLY A 358 14.55 6.04 30.97
CA GLY A 358 14.28 4.62 31.22
C GLY A 358 13.22 4.41 32.30
N GLY A 359 12.81 3.16 32.49
CA GLY A 359 11.79 2.74 33.44
C GLY A 359 10.73 1.85 32.83
N TRP A 360 9.55 1.80 33.47
CA TRP A 360 8.38 1.11 32.94
C TRP A 360 7.82 1.86 31.74
N TRP A 361 7.60 1.15 30.64
CA TRP A 361 6.93 1.62 29.45
C TRP A 361 5.69 0.75 29.18
N ARG A 362 4.53 1.39 29.05
CA ARG A 362 3.20 0.77 29.08
C ARG A 362 2.41 1.18 27.86
N LEU A 363 1.37 0.39 27.54
CA LEU A 363 0.39 0.79 26.53
C LEU A 363 -0.31 2.10 26.91
N ARG A 364 -0.53 2.36 28.21
CA ARG A 364 -1.11 3.64 28.68
C ARG A 364 -0.26 4.84 28.30
N ASP A 365 1.06 4.74 28.40
CA ASP A 365 1.99 5.82 28.03
C ASP A 365 1.87 6.15 26.54
N ILE A 366 1.73 5.11 25.71
CA ILE A 366 1.50 5.26 24.26
C ILE A 366 0.15 5.94 24.00
N VAL A 367 -0.92 5.49 24.65
CA VAL A 367 -2.27 6.04 24.50
C VAL A 367 -2.31 7.52 24.92
N ASP A 368 -1.69 7.88 26.05
CA ASP A 368 -1.65 9.26 26.54
C ASP A 368 -0.90 10.17 25.56
N ARG A 369 0.28 9.77 25.10
CA ARG A 369 1.09 10.55 24.14
C ARG A 369 0.38 10.69 22.79
N GLN A 370 -0.16 9.61 22.22
CA GLN A 370 -0.90 9.71 20.96
C GLN A 370 -2.15 10.59 21.09
N LYS A 371 -2.82 10.59 22.25
CA LYS A 371 -3.96 11.48 22.51
C LYS A 371 -3.54 12.96 22.56
N ILE A 372 -2.42 13.26 23.23
CA ILE A 372 -1.85 14.62 23.27
C ILE A 372 -1.52 15.08 21.84
N SER A 373 -0.81 14.26 21.08
CA SER A 373 -0.46 14.54 19.69
C SER A 373 -1.70 14.72 18.79
N ALA A 374 -2.71 13.86 18.93
CA ALA A 374 -3.98 13.95 18.20
C ALA A 374 -4.73 15.24 18.51
N TRP A 375 -4.81 15.62 19.78
CA TRP A 375 -5.47 16.84 20.23
C TRP A 375 -4.73 18.10 19.80
N ALA A 376 -3.39 18.11 19.92
CA ALA A 376 -2.54 19.23 19.53
C ALA A 376 -2.71 19.62 18.06
N LEU A 377 -2.86 18.62 17.16
CA LEU A 377 -3.14 18.89 15.75
C LEU A 377 -4.50 19.59 15.55
N LEU A 378 -5.55 19.10 16.22
CA LEU A 378 -6.89 19.68 16.14
C LEU A 378 -6.91 21.11 16.68
N ASP A 379 -6.27 21.33 17.83
CA ASP A 379 -6.07 22.64 18.46
C ASP A 379 -5.38 23.63 17.50
N GLN A 380 -4.24 23.24 16.94
CA GLN A 380 -3.47 24.12 16.06
C GLN A 380 -4.26 24.50 14.80
N ALA A 381 -4.99 23.55 14.22
CA ALA A 381 -5.85 23.78 13.07
C ALA A 381 -7.04 24.70 13.42
N ALA A 382 -7.64 24.53 14.59
CA ALA A 382 -8.77 25.33 15.05
C ALA A 382 -8.38 26.80 15.26
N ARG A 383 -7.30 27.05 16.01
CA ARG A 383 -6.78 28.40 16.32
C ARG A 383 -6.39 29.20 15.09
N ASN A 384 -5.99 28.51 14.03
CA ASN A 384 -5.42 29.11 12.82
C ASN A 384 -6.24 28.77 11.56
N ARG A 385 -7.53 28.45 11.70
CA ARG A 385 -8.41 28.00 10.61
C ARG A 385 -8.29 28.86 9.33
N PRO A 386 -8.31 30.21 9.37
CA PRO A 386 -8.17 31.00 8.15
C PRO A 386 -6.83 30.77 7.43
N THR A 387 -5.73 30.65 8.17
CA THR A 387 -4.40 30.38 7.62
C THR A 387 -4.32 28.99 6.98
N VAL A 388 -4.84 27.98 7.66
CA VAL A 388 -4.86 26.59 7.18
C VAL A 388 -5.63 26.47 5.86
N LEU A 389 -6.81 27.07 5.78
CA LEU A 389 -7.64 27.04 4.56
C LEU A 389 -7.04 27.90 3.44
N TRP A 390 -6.44 29.04 3.76
CA TRP A 390 -5.78 29.88 2.78
C TRP A 390 -4.54 29.21 2.19
N ASN A 391 -3.74 28.53 3.01
CA ASN A 391 -2.60 27.76 2.53
C ASN A 391 -3.04 26.61 1.61
N ALA A 392 -4.16 25.94 1.90
CA ALA A 392 -4.72 24.92 1.03
C ALA A 392 -5.05 25.48 -0.37
N TYR A 393 -5.71 26.63 -0.42
CA TYR A 393 -5.98 27.37 -1.66
C TYR A 393 -4.67 27.71 -2.40
N LEU A 394 -3.68 28.26 -1.70
CA LEU A 394 -2.40 28.65 -2.30
C LEU A 394 -1.65 27.44 -2.88
N LYS A 395 -1.56 26.34 -2.13
CA LYS A 395 -0.91 25.09 -2.59
C LYS A 395 -1.56 24.59 -3.88
N ALA A 396 -2.89 24.50 -3.90
CA ALA A 396 -3.63 24.03 -5.07
C ALA A 396 -3.48 24.95 -6.29
N ARG A 397 -3.58 26.27 -6.09
CA ARG A 397 -3.38 27.27 -7.15
C ARG A 397 -1.97 27.23 -7.72
N ARG A 398 -0.95 27.26 -6.86
CA ARG A 398 0.47 27.26 -7.26
C ARG A 398 0.87 25.99 -7.99
N GLN A 399 0.38 24.83 -7.56
CA GLN A 399 0.63 23.58 -8.28
C GLN A 399 -0.02 23.61 -9.67
N THR A 400 -1.25 24.11 -9.78
CA THR A 400 -1.91 24.27 -11.08
C THR A 400 -1.10 25.21 -11.99
N GLU A 401 -0.68 26.38 -11.49
CA GLU A 401 0.14 27.35 -12.23
C GLU A 401 1.49 26.73 -12.65
N ARG A 402 2.16 26.01 -11.75
CA ARG A 402 3.42 25.31 -12.02
C ARG A 402 3.25 24.24 -13.10
N GLY A 403 2.14 23.51 -13.06
CA GLY A 403 1.78 22.52 -14.07
C GLY A 403 1.54 23.13 -15.45
N ALA A 404 0.85 24.28 -15.50
CA ALA A 404 0.60 25.01 -16.75
C ALA A 404 1.88 25.56 -17.40
N GLN A 405 2.85 25.98 -16.58
CA GLN A 405 4.12 26.57 -17.02
C GLN A 405 5.24 25.55 -17.23
N GLY A 406 5.09 24.36 -16.62
CA GLY A 406 6.11 23.33 -16.54
C GLY A 406 6.15 22.41 -17.76
N LYS A 407 7.19 21.57 -17.79
CA LYS A 407 7.35 20.48 -18.75
C LYS A 407 7.54 19.14 -18.02
N PRO A 408 6.95 18.04 -18.51
CA PRO A 408 5.98 18.00 -19.61
C PRO A 408 4.68 18.74 -19.25
N ALA A 409 3.92 19.19 -20.25
CA ALA A 409 2.63 19.85 -20.06
C ALA A 409 1.49 18.84 -19.83
N ALA A 410 1.64 17.63 -20.37
CA ALA A 410 0.71 16.52 -20.15
C ALA A 410 1.43 15.18 -20.27
N TYR A 411 0.80 14.13 -19.75
CA TYR A 411 1.12 12.74 -20.06
C TYR A 411 0.02 12.14 -20.91
N VAL A 412 0.38 11.41 -21.96
CA VAL A 412 -0.56 10.73 -22.85
C VAL A 412 -0.46 9.21 -22.64
N VAL A 413 -1.60 8.59 -22.40
CA VAL A 413 -1.76 7.13 -22.42
C VAL A 413 -2.47 6.79 -23.72
N SER A 414 -1.71 6.29 -24.71
CA SER A 414 -2.25 5.89 -26.01
C SER A 414 -3.34 4.83 -25.84
N ALA A 415 -4.35 4.80 -26.71
CA ALA A 415 -5.27 3.67 -26.81
C ALA A 415 -4.58 2.39 -27.35
N ASP A 416 -3.51 2.55 -28.12
CA ASP A 416 -2.69 1.46 -28.66
C ASP A 416 -1.66 0.99 -27.61
N GLN A 417 -2.14 0.20 -26.63
CA GLN A 417 -1.30 -0.39 -25.57
C GLN A 417 -1.01 -1.86 -25.83
N HIS A 418 0.11 -2.34 -25.29
CA HIS A 418 0.42 -3.78 -25.25
C HIS A 418 -0.63 -4.54 -24.42
N ASP A 419 -0.96 -3.99 -23.24
CA ASP A 419 -2.05 -4.45 -22.39
C ASP A 419 -3.04 -3.30 -22.13
N ARG A 420 -4.07 -3.20 -22.97
CA ARG A 420 -5.08 -2.14 -22.88
C ARG A 420 -5.89 -2.22 -21.58
N VAL A 421 -6.12 -3.41 -21.03
CA VAL A 421 -6.94 -3.59 -19.83
C VAL A 421 -6.18 -3.11 -18.61
N THR A 422 -4.89 -3.43 -18.52
CA THR A 422 -4.00 -2.91 -17.47
C THR A 422 -3.85 -1.38 -17.57
N ALA A 423 -3.81 -0.79 -18.77
CA ALA A 423 -3.84 0.66 -18.94
C ALA A 423 -5.12 1.30 -18.37
N MET A 424 -6.29 0.67 -18.56
CA MET A 424 -7.54 1.15 -17.94
C MET A 424 -7.51 1.05 -16.41
N LYS A 425 -6.89 0.00 -15.85
CA LYS A 425 -6.68 -0.11 -14.39
C LYS A 425 -5.79 1.01 -13.86
N LEU A 426 -4.72 1.39 -14.58
CA LEU A 426 -3.88 2.55 -14.23
C LEU A 426 -4.73 3.83 -14.17
N LEU A 427 -5.49 4.10 -15.24
CA LEU A 427 -6.33 5.31 -15.33
C LEU A 427 -7.38 5.36 -14.22
N HIS A 428 -8.01 4.22 -13.89
CA HIS A 428 -8.94 4.15 -12.75
C HIS A 428 -8.24 4.43 -11.41
N LYS A 429 -7.05 3.86 -11.17
CA LYS A 429 -6.30 4.15 -9.93
C LYS A 429 -5.87 5.63 -9.85
N LEU A 430 -5.64 6.30 -10.98
CA LEU A 430 -5.39 7.76 -11.01
C LEU A 430 -6.66 8.55 -10.63
N THR A 431 -7.83 8.19 -11.16
CA THR A 431 -9.08 8.90 -10.83
C THR A 431 -9.49 8.72 -9.37
N LEU A 432 -9.23 7.54 -8.77
CA LEU A 432 -9.40 7.32 -7.32
C LEU A 432 -8.50 8.21 -6.45
N GLN A 433 -7.35 8.66 -6.98
CA GLN A 433 -6.45 9.62 -6.34
C GLN A 433 -6.84 11.09 -6.63
N GLY A 434 -8.00 11.31 -7.26
CA GLY A 434 -8.48 12.65 -7.60
C GLY A 434 -7.71 13.31 -8.74
N VAL A 435 -6.96 12.54 -9.55
CA VAL A 435 -6.33 13.02 -10.78
C VAL A 435 -7.39 13.16 -11.87
N GLU A 436 -7.48 14.33 -12.48
CA GLU A 436 -8.33 14.54 -13.65
C GLU A 436 -7.69 13.90 -14.89
N VAL A 437 -8.45 13.01 -15.52
CA VAL A 437 -8.12 12.35 -16.78
C VAL A 437 -9.15 12.77 -17.84
N ARG A 438 -8.69 13.05 -19.06
CA ARG A 438 -9.55 13.34 -20.22
C ARG A 438 -9.29 12.34 -21.34
N MET A 439 -10.26 12.16 -22.23
CA MET A 439 -10.16 11.24 -23.38
C MET A 439 -10.30 12.03 -24.68
N SER A 440 -9.47 11.78 -25.69
CA SER A 440 -9.62 12.37 -27.03
C SER A 440 -10.68 11.68 -27.86
N ARG A 441 -11.66 12.42 -28.41
CA ARG A 441 -12.64 11.84 -29.36
C ARG A 441 -12.12 11.63 -30.77
N SER A 442 -11.07 12.35 -31.15
CA SER A 442 -10.45 12.30 -32.47
C SER A 442 -8.96 12.01 -32.34
N PRO A 443 -8.32 11.42 -33.36
CA PRO A 443 -6.87 11.29 -33.38
C PRO A 443 -6.22 12.68 -33.34
N PHE A 444 -5.02 12.77 -32.80
CA PHE A 444 -4.26 14.01 -32.74
C PHE A 444 -2.76 13.76 -32.92
N VAL A 445 -2.05 14.80 -33.34
CA VAL A 445 -0.60 14.77 -33.52
C VAL A 445 0.02 15.82 -32.61
N THR A 446 1.03 15.43 -31.84
CA THR A 446 1.78 16.36 -31.00
C THR A 446 2.72 17.24 -31.82
N ALA A 447 3.18 18.36 -31.26
CA ALA A 447 4.17 19.21 -31.91
C ALA A 447 5.49 18.49 -32.26
N ALA A 448 5.80 17.40 -31.55
CA ALA A 448 6.96 16.54 -31.82
C ALA A 448 6.72 15.52 -32.95
N GLY A 449 5.57 15.55 -33.62
CA GLY A 449 5.22 14.63 -34.71
C GLY A 449 4.71 13.26 -34.27
N VAL A 450 4.50 13.03 -32.98
CA VAL A 450 3.92 11.76 -32.48
C VAL A 450 2.41 11.77 -32.66
N SER A 451 1.88 10.78 -33.38
CA SER A 451 0.45 10.59 -33.61
C SER A 451 -0.17 9.67 -32.57
N TYR A 452 -1.36 10.03 -32.08
CA TYR A 452 -2.16 9.23 -31.15
C TYR A 452 -3.54 8.97 -31.74
N PRO A 453 -4.07 7.73 -31.63
CA PRO A 453 -5.41 7.41 -32.09
C PRO A 453 -6.49 8.10 -31.24
N ALA A 454 -7.72 8.13 -31.77
CA ALA A 454 -8.89 8.44 -30.95
C ALA A 454 -8.97 7.51 -29.73
N ASN A 455 -9.67 7.96 -28.69
CA ASN A 455 -9.79 7.32 -27.39
C ASN A 455 -8.48 7.20 -26.58
N SER A 456 -7.43 7.93 -26.97
CA SER A 456 -6.25 8.11 -26.12
C SER A 456 -6.58 9.01 -24.92
N TYR A 457 -5.88 8.81 -23.80
CA TYR A 457 -6.13 9.53 -22.56
C TYR A 457 -5.05 10.56 -22.27
N ILE A 458 -5.47 11.71 -21.77
CA ILE A 458 -4.64 12.87 -21.48
C ILE A 458 -4.73 13.16 -19.99
N VAL A 459 -3.57 13.17 -19.33
CA VAL A 459 -3.40 13.63 -17.94
C VAL A 459 -2.64 14.95 -17.99
N SER A 460 -3.38 16.06 -17.91
CA SER A 460 -2.77 17.40 -17.92
C SER A 460 -1.99 17.64 -16.63
N MET A 461 -0.85 18.33 -16.72
CA MET A 461 -0.13 18.81 -15.54
C MET A 461 -0.81 20.05 -14.92
N GLU A 462 -1.66 20.77 -15.67
CA GLU A 462 -2.44 21.92 -15.20
C GLU A 462 -3.60 21.50 -14.28
N GLN A 463 -3.25 21.01 -13.10
CA GLN A 463 -4.18 20.68 -12.03
C GLN A 463 -3.47 20.68 -10.67
N PRO A 464 -4.20 20.78 -9.55
CA PRO A 464 -3.60 20.81 -8.21
C PRO A 464 -2.70 19.59 -7.88
N LYS A 465 -2.91 18.47 -8.57
CA LYS A 465 -2.21 17.20 -8.38
C LYS A 465 -0.92 17.05 -9.20
N MET A 466 -0.38 18.11 -9.81
CA MET A 466 0.81 18.00 -10.67
C MET A 466 2.00 17.31 -9.99
N GLY A 467 2.19 17.54 -8.68
CA GLY A 467 3.22 16.89 -7.86
C GLY A 467 3.10 15.38 -7.87
N LEU A 468 1.89 14.88 -7.67
CA LEU A 468 1.58 13.45 -7.69
C LEU A 468 1.79 12.88 -9.09
N ILE A 469 1.20 13.51 -10.11
CA ILE A 469 1.25 13.06 -11.51
C ILE A 469 2.71 12.90 -11.96
N ARG A 470 3.58 13.86 -11.60
CA ARG A 470 5.01 13.81 -11.90
C ARG A 470 5.67 12.52 -11.41
N TYR A 471 5.36 12.02 -10.22
CA TYR A 471 6.01 10.82 -9.68
C TYR A 471 5.32 9.51 -10.05
N LEU A 472 4.01 9.52 -10.26
CA LEU A 472 3.30 8.32 -10.69
C LEU A 472 3.56 7.98 -12.16
N LEU A 473 3.72 8.99 -13.01
CA LEU A 473 3.82 8.81 -14.47
C LEU A 473 5.18 9.17 -15.07
N GLY A 474 5.97 10.00 -14.38
CA GLY A 474 7.28 10.44 -14.84
C GLY A 474 8.42 9.58 -14.29
N ARG A 475 9.47 9.45 -15.10
CA ARG A 475 10.73 8.80 -14.71
C ARG A 475 11.31 9.42 -13.44
N THR A 476 11.77 8.60 -12.51
CA THR A 476 12.26 9.04 -11.19
C THR A 476 13.71 8.62 -11.00
N PHE A 477 14.56 9.54 -10.54
CA PHE A 477 15.92 9.22 -10.08
C PHE A 477 16.02 9.59 -8.61
N TYR A 478 16.43 8.62 -7.78
CA TYR A 478 16.66 8.87 -6.37
C TYR A 478 17.92 9.72 -6.20
N PRO A 479 17.95 10.67 -5.25
CA PRO A 479 19.08 11.58 -5.10
C PRO A 479 20.31 10.80 -4.65
N ASP A 480 21.43 11.09 -5.29
CA ASP A 480 22.73 10.54 -4.96
C ASP A 480 23.66 11.69 -4.52
N ASN A 481 23.62 12.01 -3.22
CA ASN A 481 24.25 13.20 -2.65
C ASN A 481 24.64 13.00 -1.16
N GLU A 482 25.01 14.07 -0.47
CA GLU A 482 25.46 14.05 0.93
C GLU A 482 24.40 13.56 1.93
N TRP A 483 23.12 13.59 1.58
CA TRP A 483 22.01 13.10 2.43
C TRP A 483 21.73 11.61 2.25
N THR A 484 22.19 11.04 1.12
CA THR A 484 22.00 9.64 0.75
C THR A 484 23.30 8.87 0.71
N ARG A 485 24.43 9.48 1.10
CA ARG A 485 25.72 8.82 1.30
C ARG A 485 26.21 8.98 2.74
N SER A 486 26.78 7.91 3.26
CA SER A 486 27.54 7.90 4.51
C SER A 486 28.83 8.71 4.35
N LYS A 487 29.45 9.09 5.48
CA LYS A 487 30.73 9.84 5.48
C LYS A 487 31.86 9.16 4.69
N ASP A 488 31.81 7.84 4.59
CA ASP A 488 32.79 7.01 3.90
C ASP A 488 32.45 6.83 2.39
N GLY A 489 31.39 7.48 1.90
CA GLY A 489 30.91 7.41 0.53
C GLY A 489 29.95 6.25 0.24
N SER A 490 29.71 5.34 1.19
CA SER A 490 28.77 4.23 1.02
C SER A 490 27.34 4.75 0.83
N PRO A 491 26.53 4.18 -0.08
CA PRO A 491 25.15 4.58 -0.22
C PRO A 491 24.34 4.24 1.04
N ILE A 492 23.45 5.14 1.44
CA ILE A 492 22.47 4.92 2.51
C ILE A 492 21.18 4.48 1.84
N ARG A 493 20.64 3.35 2.30
CA ARG A 493 19.39 2.80 1.77
C ARG A 493 18.23 3.80 1.92
N PRO A 494 17.41 4.00 0.87
CA PRO A 494 16.09 4.60 1.01
C PRO A 494 15.27 3.89 2.10
N TYR A 495 14.23 4.54 2.61
CA TYR A 495 13.38 3.90 3.62
C TYR A 495 12.73 2.59 3.12
N ASP A 496 12.38 2.52 1.83
CA ASP A 496 11.85 1.32 1.18
C ASP A 496 12.41 1.18 -0.24
N MET A 497 11.81 1.82 -1.24
CA MET A 497 12.25 1.78 -2.64
C MET A 497 12.74 3.14 -3.15
N ALA A 498 13.58 3.12 -4.19
CA ALA A 498 14.10 4.31 -4.85
C ALA A 498 13.12 4.93 -5.87
N THR A 499 12.08 4.20 -6.26
CA THR A 499 11.02 4.68 -7.18
C THR A 499 9.65 4.15 -6.81
N ASP A 500 8.62 4.94 -7.16
CA ASP A 500 7.19 4.60 -7.06
C ASP A 500 6.47 4.90 -8.39
N THR A 501 7.20 4.90 -9.52
CA THR A 501 6.65 5.22 -10.85
C THR A 501 5.66 4.15 -11.29
N MET A 502 4.39 4.40 -10.99
CA MET A 502 3.26 3.49 -11.13
C MET A 502 3.09 2.90 -12.53
N CYS A 503 3.19 3.73 -13.58
CA CYS A 503 3.02 3.25 -14.96
C CYS A 503 4.10 2.23 -15.36
N GLU A 504 5.32 2.39 -14.86
CA GLU A 504 6.44 1.48 -15.12
C GLU A 504 6.21 0.12 -14.47
N PHE A 505 5.71 0.10 -13.22
CA PHE A 505 5.37 -1.15 -12.53
C PHE A 505 4.27 -1.89 -13.30
N MET A 506 3.29 -1.15 -13.79
CA MET A 506 2.16 -1.73 -14.51
C MET A 506 2.49 -2.13 -15.96
N GLY A 507 3.66 -1.76 -16.49
CA GLY A 507 4.02 -2.01 -17.89
C GLY A 507 3.17 -1.22 -18.88
N VAL A 508 2.66 -0.06 -18.47
CA VAL A 508 1.81 0.80 -19.31
C VAL A 508 2.67 1.90 -19.93
N ARG A 509 2.61 2.05 -21.26
CA ARG A 509 3.31 3.13 -21.95
C ARG A 509 2.61 4.44 -21.68
N VAL A 510 3.36 5.39 -21.14
CA VAL A 510 2.90 6.76 -20.88
C VAL A 510 3.93 7.72 -21.44
N ASP A 511 3.49 8.57 -22.36
CA ASP A 511 4.37 9.46 -23.10
C ASP A 511 4.27 10.89 -22.54
N PRO A 512 5.38 11.51 -22.10
CA PRO A 512 5.38 12.91 -21.73
C PRO A 512 5.25 13.79 -23.00
N VAL A 513 4.38 14.79 -22.96
CA VAL A 513 4.19 15.76 -24.03
C VAL A 513 4.43 17.17 -23.51
N ASP A 514 5.35 17.89 -24.13
CA ASP A 514 5.79 19.23 -23.73
C ASP A 514 4.78 20.34 -24.01
N GLN A 515 3.73 20.05 -24.79
CA GLN A 515 2.70 21.01 -25.18
C GLN A 515 1.32 20.55 -24.71
N PRO A 516 0.42 21.49 -24.34
CA PRO A 516 -0.97 21.15 -24.04
C PRO A 516 -1.63 20.44 -25.22
N VAL A 517 -2.38 19.39 -24.93
CA VAL A 517 -3.23 18.72 -25.92
C VAL A 517 -4.56 19.46 -26.01
N THR A 518 -4.92 19.91 -27.22
CA THR A 518 -6.16 20.65 -27.48
C THR A 518 -7.14 19.81 -28.32
N GLY A 519 -8.44 20.00 -28.11
CA GLY A 519 -9.49 19.33 -28.88
C GLY A 519 -10.71 18.99 -28.05
N GLU A 520 -11.58 18.13 -28.57
CA GLU A 520 -12.71 17.59 -27.81
C GLU A 520 -12.22 16.53 -26.81
N LEU A 521 -12.05 16.97 -25.56
CA LEU A 521 -11.45 16.21 -24.46
C LEU A 521 -12.42 16.08 -23.28
N PRO A 522 -13.51 15.29 -23.38
CA PRO A 522 -14.40 15.04 -22.24
C PRO A 522 -13.63 14.49 -21.03
N LYS A 523 -14.02 14.95 -19.85
CA LYS A 523 -13.53 14.42 -18.57
C LYS A 523 -14.01 12.98 -18.39
N VAL A 524 -13.13 12.12 -17.91
CA VAL A 524 -13.47 10.78 -17.45
C VAL A 524 -14.08 10.92 -16.06
N LEU A 525 -15.41 10.86 -15.96
CA LEU A 525 -16.17 11.21 -14.74
C LEU A 525 -16.26 10.06 -13.72
N SER A 526 -16.07 8.82 -14.14
CA SER A 526 -16.10 7.64 -13.27
C SER A 526 -14.99 6.68 -13.65
N ALA A 527 -14.76 5.66 -12.80
CA ALA A 527 -14.05 4.46 -13.22
C ALA A 527 -14.56 4.06 -14.60
N VAL A 528 -13.66 3.88 -15.56
CA VAL A 528 -14.00 3.23 -16.83
C VAL A 528 -13.69 1.76 -16.60
N PRO A 529 -14.63 0.95 -16.06
CA PRO A 529 -14.42 -0.48 -16.06
C PRO A 529 -14.21 -0.89 -17.52
N PRO A 530 -13.12 -1.58 -17.84
CA PRO A 530 -12.95 -2.08 -19.20
C PRO A 530 -14.10 -3.06 -19.45
N ALA A 531 -14.94 -2.77 -20.44
CA ALA A 531 -15.97 -3.69 -20.92
C ALA A 531 -15.44 -4.36 -22.19
N GLY A 532 -15.32 -5.69 -22.15
CA GLY A 532 -14.94 -6.47 -23.33
C GLY A 532 -16.13 -6.68 -24.26
N THR A 533 -15.86 -6.95 -25.52
CA THR A 533 -16.90 -7.29 -26.52
C THR A 533 -16.91 -8.78 -26.85
N VAL A 534 -18.02 -9.28 -27.39
CA VAL A 534 -18.14 -10.64 -27.92
C VAL A 534 -18.64 -10.56 -29.36
N ASP A 535 -17.87 -11.09 -30.31
CA ASP A 535 -18.28 -11.13 -31.71
C ASP A 535 -19.42 -12.13 -31.94
N LYS A 536 -20.30 -11.86 -32.91
CA LYS A 536 -21.47 -12.71 -33.18
C LYS A 536 -21.24 -13.73 -34.29
N GLY A 537 -21.92 -14.88 -34.19
CA GLY A 537 -21.97 -15.91 -35.23
C GLY A 537 -20.64 -16.65 -35.46
N SER A 538 -19.82 -16.76 -34.41
CA SER A 538 -18.46 -17.31 -34.49
C SER A 538 -18.42 -18.78 -34.09
N ALA A 539 -17.55 -19.57 -34.73
CA ALA A 539 -17.36 -20.98 -34.41
C ALA A 539 -16.42 -21.17 -33.19
N ALA A 540 -15.48 -20.25 -33.03
CA ALA A 540 -14.51 -20.18 -31.94
C ALA A 540 -14.20 -18.73 -31.61
N PHE A 541 -13.59 -18.50 -30.44
CA PHE A 541 -13.19 -17.17 -29.98
C PHE A 541 -11.72 -17.14 -29.59
N VAL A 542 -11.07 -16.02 -29.89
CA VAL A 542 -9.69 -15.70 -29.55
C VAL A 542 -9.68 -14.66 -28.44
N LEU A 543 -8.91 -14.93 -27.39
CA LEU A 543 -8.58 -13.96 -26.35
C LEU A 543 -7.10 -13.55 -26.51
N ASP A 544 -6.84 -12.24 -26.44
CA ASP A 544 -5.50 -11.68 -26.62
C ASP A 544 -4.55 -12.12 -25.50
N GLY A 545 -3.51 -12.88 -25.85
CA GLY A 545 -2.50 -13.39 -24.94
C GLY A 545 -1.70 -12.35 -24.16
N ARG A 546 -1.66 -11.11 -24.65
CA ARG A 546 -0.91 -10.01 -24.03
C ARG A 546 -1.60 -9.45 -22.80
N LEU A 547 -2.93 -9.63 -22.68
CA LEU A 547 -3.70 -9.08 -21.57
C LEU A 547 -3.54 -9.98 -20.34
N ASN A 548 -3.20 -9.39 -19.20
CA ASN A 548 -3.23 -10.12 -17.93
C ASN A 548 -4.63 -10.71 -17.66
N ASP A 549 -5.68 -9.93 -17.95
CA ASP A 549 -7.07 -10.32 -17.70
C ASP A 549 -7.57 -11.44 -18.63
N SER A 550 -6.86 -11.77 -19.71
CA SER A 550 -7.16 -12.99 -20.48
C SER A 550 -6.98 -14.23 -19.63
N PHE A 551 -6.02 -14.26 -18.69
CA PHE A 551 -5.87 -15.37 -17.74
C PHE A 551 -7.06 -15.44 -16.77
N HIS A 552 -7.62 -14.30 -16.37
CA HIS A 552 -8.81 -14.26 -15.53
C HIS A 552 -10.03 -14.84 -16.26
N ALA A 553 -10.24 -14.42 -17.52
CA ALA A 553 -11.30 -14.95 -18.39
C ALA A 553 -11.12 -16.46 -18.65
N VAL A 554 -9.90 -16.90 -18.94
CA VAL A 554 -9.57 -18.31 -19.17
C VAL A 554 -9.81 -19.16 -17.93
N ASN A 555 -9.35 -18.72 -16.75
CA ASN A 555 -9.61 -19.43 -15.50
C ASN A 555 -11.11 -19.54 -15.21
N PHE A 556 -11.89 -18.49 -15.50
CA PHE A 556 -13.35 -18.53 -15.38
C PHE A 556 -13.98 -19.57 -16.31
N LEU A 557 -13.52 -19.66 -17.56
CA LEU A 557 -14.01 -20.65 -18.53
C LEU A 557 -13.60 -22.08 -18.15
N LEU A 558 -12.39 -22.26 -17.63
CA LEU A 558 -11.91 -23.55 -17.11
C LEU A 558 -12.74 -24.01 -15.89
N ASP A 559 -13.11 -23.09 -15.00
CA ASP A 559 -14.02 -23.38 -13.88
C ASP A 559 -15.42 -23.84 -14.36
N GLN A 560 -15.83 -23.42 -15.56
CA GLN A 560 -17.05 -23.88 -16.23
C GLN A 560 -16.86 -25.18 -17.03
N GLY A 561 -15.68 -25.81 -16.98
CA GLY A 561 -15.38 -27.04 -17.71
C GLY A 561 -15.21 -26.85 -19.22
N ARG A 562 -14.92 -25.62 -19.69
CA ARG A 562 -14.64 -25.37 -21.11
C ARG A 562 -13.23 -25.80 -21.47
N SER A 563 -13.05 -26.40 -22.65
CA SER A 563 -11.73 -26.68 -23.20
C SER A 563 -11.15 -25.40 -23.79
N ILE A 564 -9.89 -25.12 -23.46
CA ILE A 564 -9.14 -23.96 -23.93
C ILE A 564 -7.90 -24.47 -24.65
N ARG A 565 -7.53 -23.84 -25.75
CA ARG A 565 -6.26 -24.11 -26.43
C ARG A 565 -5.36 -22.89 -26.35
N ARG A 566 -4.05 -23.12 -26.38
CA ARG A 566 -3.01 -22.10 -26.40
C ARG A 566 -2.30 -22.14 -27.75
N VAL A 567 -2.07 -20.98 -28.34
CA VAL A 567 -1.38 -20.87 -29.62
C VAL A 567 0.14 -20.93 -29.39
N ASP A 568 0.85 -21.79 -30.13
CA ASP A 568 2.31 -21.92 -30.05
C ASP A 568 3.02 -21.29 -31.25
N THR A 569 2.41 -21.42 -32.43
CA THR A 569 2.97 -20.87 -33.67
C THR A 569 2.03 -19.81 -34.23
N ALA A 570 2.61 -18.69 -34.68
CA ALA A 570 1.84 -17.65 -35.35
C ALA A 570 1.10 -18.20 -36.58
N SER A 571 -0.14 -17.78 -36.76
CA SER A 571 -0.96 -18.07 -37.95
C SER A 571 -1.86 -16.86 -38.25
N GLU A 572 -2.66 -16.90 -39.32
CA GLU A 572 -3.40 -15.72 -39.78
C GLU A 572 -4.32 -15.13 -38.69
N GLY A 573 -3.93 -14.00 -38.12
CA GLY A 573 -4.64 -13.31 -37.04
C GLY A 573 -4.36 -13.80 -35.61
N LEU A 574 -3.52 -14.84 -35.44
CA LEU A 574 -3.16 -15.43 -34.15
C LEU A 574 -1.67 -15.29 -33.85
N ARG A 575 -1.34 -15.05 -32.58
CA ARG A 575 0.03 -14.94 -32.10
C ARG A 575 0.34 -16.04 -31.09
N PRO A 576 1.60 -16.46 -30.96
CA PRO A 576 2.04 -17.29 -29.85
C PRO A 576 1.58 -16.71 -28.52
N GLY A 577 0.98 -17.55 -27.70
CA GLY A 577 0.36 -17.15 -26.45
C GLY A 577 -1.03 -16.54 -26.56
N ASP A 578 -1.71 -16.50 -27.70
CA ASP A 578 -3.16 -16.24 -27.71
C ASP A 578 -3.91 -17.47 -27.15
N PHE A 579 -5.12 -17.25 -26.61
CA PHE A 579 -6.00 -18.33 -26.14
C PHE A 579 -7.16 -18.53 -27.11
N LEU A 580 -7.58 -19.78 -27.29
CA LEU A 580 -8.71 -20.18 -28.12
C LEU A 580 -9.75 -20.91 -27.26
N VAL A 581 -11.02 -20.58 -27.46
CA VAL A 581 -12.15 -21.29 -26.88
C VAL A 581 -13.18 -21.62 -27.95
N ASP A 582 -13.48 -22.91 -28.10
CA ASP A 582 -14.41 -23.41 -29.11
C ASP A 582 -15.82 -23.57 -28.52
N SER A 583 -16.85 -23.39 -29.36
CA SER A 583 -18.21 -23.88 -29.07
C SER A 583 -18.84 -23.37 -27.76
N VAL A 584 -18.65 -22.08 -27.42
CA VAL A 584 -19.32 -21.43 -26.28
C VAL A 584 -20.37 -20.44 -26.78
N PRO A 585 -21.64 -20.51 -26.31
CA PRO A 585 -22.65 -19.52 -26.65
C PRO A 585 -22.24 -18.11 -26.22
N GLU A 586 -22.48 -17.13 -27.08
CA GLU A 586 -22.15 -15.71 -26.84
C GLU A 586 -22.69 -15.21 -25.48
N SER A 587 -23.92 -15.61 -25.12
CA SER A 587 -24.56 -15.24 -23.85
C SER A 587 -23.82 -15.74 -22.59
N ALA A 588 -22.96 -16.76 -22.72
CA ALA A 588 -22.10 -17.21 -21.63
C ALA A 588 -20.78 -16.42 -21.57
N LEU A 589 -20.36 -15.81 -22.67
CA LEU A 589 -19.11 -15.02 -22.77
C LEU A 589 -19.34 -13.55 -22.37
N GLU A 590 -20.50 -12.99 -22.68
CA GLU A 590 -20.82 -11.58 -22.39
C GLU A 590 -20.58 -11.17 -20.92
N PRO A 591 -21.00 -11.95 -19.89
CA PRO A 591 -20.70 -11.61 -18.50
C PRO A 591 -19.20 -11.64 -18.19
N ILE A 592 -18.45 -12.56 -18.81
CA ILE A 592 -17.00 -12.70 -18.61
C ILE A 592 -16.28 -11.53 -19.27
N ALA A 593 -16.68 -11.15 -20.49
CA ALA A 593 -16.15 -10.00 -21.21
C ALA A 593 -16.38 -8.71 -20.42
N ASN A 594 -17.57 -8.52 -19.85
CA ASN A 594 -17.91 -7.37 -19.02
C ASN A 594 -17.13 -7.33 -17.69
N LEU A 595 -16.88 -8.49 -17.08
CA LEU A 595 -16.13 -8.58 -15.82
C LEU A 595 -14.63 -8.33 -16.01
N THR A 596 -14.05 -8.91 -17.06
CA THR A 596 -12.59 -8.95 -17.27
C THR A 596 -12.09 -7.84 -18.19
N GLY A 597 -12.98 -7.24 -18.99
CA GLY A 597 -12.62 -6.28 -20.02
C GLY A 597 -11.97 -6.87 -21.26
N VAL A 598 -11.93 -8.20 -21.38
CA VAL A 598 -11.32 -8.94 -22.49
C VAL A 598 -12.30 -9.12 -23.64
N ASP A 599 -11.85 -8.85 -24.86
CA ASP A 599 -12.65 -9.11 -26.06
C ASP A 599 -12.54 -10.58 -26.47
N PHE A 600 -13.68 -11.15 -26.83
CA PHE A 600 -13.81 -12.46 -27.45
C PHE A 600 -13.96 -12.26 -28.96
N ARG A 601 -12.83 -12.32 -29.66
CA ARG A 601 -12.76 -12.08 -31.12
C ARG A 601 -13.12 -13.35 -31.88
N GLY A 602 -14.06 -13.23 -32.81
CA GLY A 602 -14.66 -14.35 -33.52
C GLY A 602 -13.75 -14.95 -34.60
N VAL A 603 -13.67 -16.27 -34.65
CA VAL A 603 -13.01 -17.02 -35.73
C VAL A 603 -14.03 -17.90 -36.44
N LYS A 604 -13.99 -17.89 -37.78
CA LYS A 604 -14.95 -18.61 -38.63
C LYS A 604 -14.80 -20.12 -38.60
N ARG A 605 -13.63 -20.63 -38.19
CA ARG A 605 -13.31 -22.06 -38.10
C ARG A 605 -12.43 -22.31 -36.86
N PRO A 606 -12.58 -23.46 -36.18
CA PRO A 606 -11.66 -23.87 -35.12
C PRO A 606 -10.22 -23.96 -35.65
N VAL A 607 -9.24 -23.58 -34.83
CA VAL A 607 -7.82 -23.59 -35.17
C VAL A 607 -7.10 -24.61 -34.29
N ASN A 608 -6.68 -25.72 -34.90
CA ASN A 608 -6.03 -26.83 -34.20
C ASN A 608 -4.52 -26.90 -34.47
N GLU A 609 -4.08 -26.63 -35.70
CA GLU A 609 -2.67 -26.67 -36.06
C GLU A 609 -1.89 -25.57 -35.33
N GLY A 610 -0.71 -25.90 -34.81
CA GLY A 610 0.13 -24.92 -34.10
C GLY A 610 -0.39 -24.51 -32.73
N THR A 611 -1.24 -25.32 -32.11
CA THR A 611 -1.84 -25.06 -30.79
C THR A 611 -1.82 -26.33 -29.93
N HIS A 612 -1.83 -26.18 -28.61
CA HIS A 612 -2.03 -27.29 -27.66
C HIS A 612 -3.25 -27.05 -26.76
N GLU A 613 -3.79 -28.13 -26.19
CA GLU A 613 -4.81 -28.02 -25.15
C GLU A 613 -4.19 -27.48 -23.86
N LEU A 614 -4.76 -26.42 -23.32
CA LEU A 614 -4.32 -25.76 -22.11
C LEU A 614 -4.89 -26.48 -20.87
N LYS A 615 -4.02 -26.79 -19.94
CA LYS A 615 -4.32 -27.37 -18.64
C LYS A 615 -3.82 -26.47 -17.53
N ARG A 616 -4.70 -26.24 -16.55
CA ARG A 616 -4.35 -25.54 -15.31
C ARG A 616 -3.66 -26.51 -14.37
N LEU A 617 -2.47 -26.14 -13.90
CA LEU A 617 -1.64 -27.00 -13.04
C LEU A 617 -2.14 -26.97 -11.59
N ARG A 618 -2.07 -28.12 -10.90
CA ARG A 618 -2.38 -28.23 -9.48
C ARG A 618 -1.29 -27.51 -8.67
N THR A 619 -1.63 -26.33 -8.15
CA THR A 619 -0.66 -25.39 -7.59
C THR A 619 -0.60 -25.46 -6.07
N GLY A 620 0.60 -25.69 -5.53
CA GLY A 620 0.92 -25.51 -4.11
C GLY A 620 1.61 -24.16 -3.86
N MET A 621 1.16 -23.39 -2.87
CA MET A 621 1.78 -22.13 -2.45
C MET A 621 2.46 -22.32 -1.10
N TYR A 622 3.79 -22.27 -1.02
CA TYR A 622 4.47 -22.45 0.26
C TYR A 622 4.20 -21.26 1.20
N GLN A 623 3.73 -21.60 2.40
CA GLN A 623 3.45 -20.66 3.48
C GLN A 623 4.13 -21.16 4.75
N ARG A 624 4.92 -20.29 5.38
CA ARG A 624 5.51 -20.56 6.69
C ARG A 624 4.84 -19.71 7.77
N TYR A 625 5.01 -20.13 9.02
CA TYR A 625 4.68 -19.31 10.20
C TYR A 625 5.73 -18.18 10.34
N ARG A 626 6.58 -18.14 11.37
CA ARG A 626 7.66 -17.12 11.51
C ARG A 626 7.19 -15.67 11.20
N GLY A 627 6.01 -15.27 11.69
CA GLY A 627 5.45 -13.93 11.40
C GLY A 627 4.67 -13.81 10.08
N GLY A 628 4.53 -14.90 9.34
CA GLY A 628 4.08 -14.93 7.95
C GLY A 628 5.16 -14.51 6.96
N ASN A 629 4.83 -14.61 5.67
CA ASN A 629 5.64 -14.11 4.57
C ASN A 629 4.78 -13.11 3.76
N ILE A 630 5.24 -11.87 3.66
CA ILE A 630 4.49 -10.80 2.98
C ILE A 630 4.39 -11.05 1.47
N ASP A 631 5.46 -11.51 0.83
CA ASP A 631 5.45 -11.84 -0.60
C ASP A 631 4.48 -12.99 -0.89
N GLU A 632 4.41 -13.98 -0.01
CA GLU A 632 3.43 -15.06 -0.07
C GLU A 632 2.00 -14.54 -0.08
N GLY A 633 1.67 -13.63 0.84
CA GLY A 633 0.33 -13.08 0.94
C GLY A 633 -0.06 -12.23 -0.27
N TRP A 634 0.85 -11.41 -0.81
CA TRP A 634 0.61 -10.68 -2.05
C TRP A 634 0.50 -11.60 -3.27
N THR A 635 1.23 -12.73 -3.28
CA THR A 635 1.08 -13.76 -4.32
C THR A 635 -0.31 -14.36 -4.27
N ARG A 636 -0.82 -14.72 -3.09
CA ARG A 636 -2.20 -15.20 -2.93
C ARG A 636 -3.22 -14.19 -3.43
N LEU A 637 -3.05 -12.90 -3.12
CA LEU A 637 -3.95 -11.86 -3.63
C LEU A 637 -4.01 -11.88 -5.17
N VAL A 638 -2.85 -11.95 -5.84
CA VAL A 638 -2.78 -11.99 -7.31
C VAL A 638 -3.40 -13.28 -7.85
N LEU A 639 -3.11 -14.43 -7.25
CA LEU A 639 -3.73 -15.70 -7.67
C LEU A 639 -5.27 -15.66 -7.54
N GLU A 640 -5.79 -15.13 -6.42
CA GLU A 640 -7.23 -14.99 -6.18
C GLU A 640 -7.88 -13.99 -7.15
N GLN A 641 -7.26 -12.83 -7.39
CA GLN A 641 -7.75 -11.83 -8.33
C GLN A 641 -7.91 -12.38 -9.75
N PHE A 642 -7.01 -13.29 -10.17
CA PHE A 642 -7.03 -13.90 -11.49
C PHE A 642 -7.62 -15.33 -11.50
N ARG A 643 -8.23 -15.77 -10.40
CA ARG A 643 -8.89 -17.09 -10.25
C ARG A 643 -7.98 -18.30 -10.50
N PHE A 644 -6.72 -18.21 -10.13
CA PHE A 644 -5.85 -19.38 -10.03
C PHE A 644 -6.15 -20.12 -8.73
N PRO A 645 -6.61 -21.39 -8.79
CA PRO A 645 -6.76 -22.20 -7.60
C PRO A 645 -5.38 -22.57 -7.07
N TYR A 646 -5.22 -22.54 -5.76
CA TYR A 646 -4.00 -22.97 -5.10
C TYR A 646 -4.34 -23.64 -3.77
N THR A 647 -3.40 -24.41 -3.25
CA THR A 647 -3.42 -24.94 -1.88
C THR A 647 -2.23 -24.39 -1.12
N SER A 648 -2.45 -23.73 0.01
CA SER A 648 -1.35 -23.34 0.91
C SER A 648 -0.66 -24.57 1.48
N LEU A 649 0.67 -24.58 1.43
CA LEU A 649 1.52 -25.67 1.90
C LEU A 649 2.34 -25.21 3.10
N MET A 650 2.14 -25.86 4.23
CA MET A 650 2.98 -25.65 5.41
C MET A 650 4.17 -26.63 5.40
N ASP A 651 5.14 -26.40 6.27
CA ASP A 651 6.34 -27.25 6.40
C ASP A 651 6.00 -28.73 6.54
N ALA A 652 5.01 -29.05 7.37
CA ALA A 652 4.58 -30.41 7.63
C ALA A 652 3.98 -31.10 6.40
N ASP A 653 3.37 -30.36 5.47
CA ASP A 653 2.79 -30.92 4.26
C ASP A 653 3.87 -31.26 3.24
N ILE A 654 4.92 -30.45 3.16
CA ILE A 654 6.08 -30.72 2.30
C ILE A 654 6.88 -31.91 2.85
N LYS A 655 7.15 -31.94 4.16
CA LYS A 655 7.91 -33.01 4.82
C LYS A 655 7.28 -34.41 4.69
N LYS A 656 5.95 -34.50 4.50
CA LYS A 656 5.26 -35.78 4.27
C LYS A 656 5.67 -36.44 2.94
N GLY A 657 6.20 -35.68 1.98
CA GLY A 657 6.58 -36.19 0.67
C GLY A 657 5.38 -36.52 -0.24
N ALA A 658 5.62 -37.30 -1.30
CA ALA A 658 4.63 -37.68 -2.32
C ALA A 658 3.89 -36.48 -2.93
N LEU A 659 4.61 -35.38 -3.18
CA LEU A 659 4.02 -34.11 -3.59
C LEU A 659 3.40 -34.17 -5.00
N ASN A 660 3.96 -34.98 -5.91
CA ASN A 660 3.44 -35.16 -7.28
C ASN A 660 2.03 -35.76 -7.32
N ASP A 661 1.60 -36.46 -6.26
CA ASP A 661 0.24 -37.00 -6.16
C ASP A 661 -0.82 -35.90 -6.08
N LYS A 662 -0.43 -34.71 -5.58
CA LYS A 662 -1.35 -33.59 -5.32
C LYS A 662 -1.04 -32.35 -6.14
N PHE A 663 0.22 -32.13 -6.49
CA PHE A 663 0.68 -30.91 -7.11
C PHE A 663 1.45 -31.21 -8.39
N ASP A 664 1.31 -30.31 -9.36
CA ASP A 664 2.13 -30.28 -10.57
C ASP A 664 3.17 -29.15 -10.46
N VAL A 665 2.83 -28.08 -9.73
CA VAL A 665 3.68 -26.92 -9.50
C VAL A 665 3.65 -26.50 -8.03
N ILE A 666 4.82 -26.15 -7.49
CA ILE A 666 4.98 -25.55 -6.16
C ILE A 666 5.67 -24.20 -6.31
N ILE A 667 5.10 -23.16 -5.70
CA ILE A 667 5.66 -21.82 -5.66
C ILE A 667 6.34 -21.60 -4.31
N LEU A 668 7.61 -21.20 -4.35
CA LEU A 668 8.33 -20.63 -3.21
C LEU A 668 8.32 -19.10 -3.32
N PRO A 669 7.67 -18.38 -2.38
CA PRO A 669 7.65 -16.92 -2.37
C PRO A 669 9.06 -16.34 -2.17
N ASP A 670 9.23 -15.03 -2.31
CA ASP A 670 10.47 -14.37 -1.92
C ASP A 670 10.76 -14.60 -0.44
N ASP A 671 11.85 -15.30 -0.19
CA ASP A 671 12.40 -15.48 1.14
C ASP A 671 13.87 -15.91 1.06
N SER A 672 14.62 -15.70 2.14
CA SER A 672 16.00 -16.19 2.22
C SER A 672 16.04 -17.72 2.37
N THR A 673 17.11 -18.36 1.89
CA THR A 673 17.35 -19.80 2.12
C THR A 673 17.21 -20.15 3.60
N PHE A 674 17.79 -19.33 4.49
CA PHE A 674 17.66 -19.47 5.94
C PHE A 674 16.21 -19.52 6.45
N MET A 675 15.36 -18.66 5.92
CA MET A 675 13.97 -18.59 6.36
C MET A 675 13.13 -19.76 5.85
N LEU A 676 13.46 -20.28 4.67
CA LEU A 676 12.82 -21.47 4.09
C LEU A 676 13.26 -22.75 4.81
N THR A 677 14.56 -22.93 5.04
CA THR A 677 15.10 -24.17 5.62
C THR A 677 14.95 -24.20 7.14
N GLY A 678 15.08 -23.03 7.78
CA GLY A 678 15.21 -22.89 9.22
C GLY A 678 16.58 -23.31 9.77
N ASP A 679 17.56 -23.60 8.91
CA ASP A 679 18.90 -24.05 9.29
C ASP A 679 19.83 -22.86 9.57
N PRO A 680 20.37 -22.68 10.80
CA PRO A 680 21.34 -21.63 11.12
C PRO A 680 22.58 -21.59 10.22
N ALA A 681 22.98 -22.71 9.61
CA ALA A 681 24.09 -22.73 8.65
C ALA A 681 23.78 -21.92 7.38
N ASP A 682 22.51 -21.71 7.06
CA ASP A 682 22.05 -20.94 5.91
C ASP A 682 21.89 -19.44 6.23
N ASP A 683 22.12 -19.00 7.47
CA ASP A 683 22.04 -17.59 7.91
C ASP A 683 23.19 -16.76 7.32
N ARG A 684 23.15 -16.53 6.01
CA ARG A 684 23.95 -15.51 5.34
C ARG A 684 23.39 -14.17 5.78
N ARG A 685 24.21 -13.31 6.39
CA ARG A 685 23.81 -11.99 6.93
C ARG A 685 22.87 -11.27 5.95
N ASP A 686 21.57 -11.34 6.23
CA ASP A 686 20.55 -10.78 5.36
C ASP A 686 20.50 -9.26 5.60
N GLU A 687 20.93 -8.47 4.63
CA GLU A 687 20.91 -7.02 4.71
C GLU A 687 19.52 -6.43 4.94
N SER A 688 18.44 -7.18 4.63
CA SER A 688 17.07 -6.76 4.92
C SER A 688 16.71 -6.78 6.42
N ARG A 689 17.54 -7.41 7.28
CA ARG A 689 17.31 -7.51 8.73
C ARG A 689 17.87 -6.36 9.56
N GLY A 690 18.47 -5.36 8.91
CA GLY A 690 19.24 -4.32 9.60
C GLY A 690 20.51 -4.89 10.24
N ALA A 691 21.51 -4.04 10.45
CA ALA A 691 22.79 -4.49 10.98
C ALA A 691 22.65 -5.04 12.42
N GLY A 692 22.90 -6.35 12.62
CA GLY A 692 23.33 -6.90 13.92
C GLY A 692 22.40 -7.87 14.66
N THR A 693 21.28 -8.31 14.11
CA THR A 693 20.42 -9.33 14.76
C THR A 693 20.89 -10.74 14.38
N ARG A 694 21.65 -11.39 15.29
CA ARG A 694 21.85 -12.86 15.24
C ARG A 694 20.49 -13.55 15.35
N TRP A 695 20.32 -14.69 14.70
CA TRP A 695 19.19 -15.57 14.95
C TRP A 695 19.03 -15.83 16.46
N ARG A 696 17.87 -15.48 17.01
CA ARG A 696 17.44 -15.84 18.36
C ARG A 696 16.46 -17.01 18.24
N GLU A 697 16.47 -17.86 19.26
CA GLU A 697 15.51 -18.95 19.42
C GLU A 697 14.07 -18.45 19.20
N GLU A 698 13.27 -19.23 18.47
CA GLU A 698 11.97 -18.76 17.96
C GLU A 698 11.02 -18.45 19.14
N PRO A 699 10.52 -17.20 19.26
CA PRO A 699 9.61 -16.79 20.32
C PRO A 699 8.17 -17.26 20.05
N PHE A 700 8.02 -18.40 19.37
CA PHE A 700 6.75 -19.00 19.00
C PHE A 700 6.57 -20.34 19.71
N PRO A 701 5.31 -20.68 20.07
CA PRO A 701 4.97 -22.03 20.53
C PRO A 701 5.43 -23.09 19.52
N PRO A 702 5.82 -24.31 19.97
CA PRO A 702 6.37 -25.34 19.10
C PRO A 702 5.53 -25.66 17.85
N GLU A 703 4.21 -25.62 17.97
CA GLU A 703 3.27 -25.89 16.86
C GLU A 703 3.29 -24.82 15.75
N TYR A 704 3.87 -23.66 16.02
CA TYR A 704 3.96 -22.52 15.09
C TYR A 704 5.40 -22.21 14.68
N ARG A 705 6.34 -23.11 14.98
CA ARG A 705 7.72 -23.01 14.51
C ARG A 705 7.80 -23.45 13.05
N SER A 706 8.69 -22.83 12.28
CA SER A 706 8.78 -23.07 10.84
C SER A 706 10.19 -23.36 10.34
N GLY A 707 10.25 -24.10 9.24
CA GLY A 707 11.47 -24.50 8.54
C GLY A 707 11.31 -25.86 7.88
N LEU A 708 11.62 -25.94 6.59
CA LEU A 708 11.57 -27.17 5.81
C LEU A 708 12.52 -28.26 6.34
N GLY A 709 13.63 -27.88 6.97
CA GLY A 709 14.68 -28.81 7.38
C GLY A 709 15.24 -29.62 6.20
N LYS A 710 16.03 -30.64 6.52
CA LYS A 710 16.62 -31.52 5.51
C LYS A 710 15.53 -32.34 4.79
N GLU A 711 14.53 -32.81 5.53
CA GLU A 711 13.45 -33.64 5.02
C GLU A 711 12.60 -32.91 3.98
N GLY A 712 12.25 -31.64 4.24
CA GLY A 712 11.48 -30.83 3.30
C GLY A 712 12.29 -30.47 2.05
N VAL A 713 13.59 -30.22 2.19
CA VAL A 713 14.50 -30.02 1.04
C VAL A 713 14.53 -31.25 0.15
N GLU A 714 14.76 -32.43 0.71
CA GLU A 714 14.78 -33.68 -0.06
C GLU A 714 13.42 -33.99 -0.70
N ALA A 715 12.31 -33.69 -0.02
CA ALA A 715 10.97 -33.84 -0.58
C ALA A 715 10.74 -32.93 -1.81
N LEU A 716 11.18 -31.67 -1.77
CA LEU A 716 11.11 -30.77 -2.92
C LEU A 716 12.04 -31.21 -4.05
N LYS A 717 13.24 -31.69 -3.73
CA LYS A 717 14.19 -32.25 -4.71
C LYS A 717 13.57 -33.45 -5.44
N ALA A 718 13.00 -34.40 -4.69
CA ALA A 718 12.31 -35.55 -5.24
C ALA A 718 11.11 -35.15 -6.10
N PHE A 719 10.33 -34.16 -5.66
CA PHE A 719 9.17 -33.64 -6.40
C PHE A 719 9.55 -33.16 -7.81
N VAL A 720 10.61 -32.37 -7.92
CA VAL A 720 11.07 -31.88 -9.22
C VAL A 720 11.67 -33.02 -10.05
N GLN A 721 12.50 -33.90 -9.45
CA GLN A 721 13.08 -35.03 -10.16
C GLN A 721 12.03 -35.94 -10.82
N GLN A 722 10.85 -36.05 -10.20
CA GLN A 722 9.72 -36.87 -10.66
C GLN A 722 8.75 -36.13 -11.60
N GLY A 723 9.12 -34.96 -12.11
CA GLY A 723 8.34 -34.23 -13.13
C GLY A 723 7.60 -33.00 -12.61
N GLY A 724 7.71 -32.67 -11.33
CA GLY A 724 7.14 -31.46 -10.75
C GLY A 724 7.86 -30.19 -11.20
N ILE A 725 7.17 -29.05 -11.08
CA ILE A 725 7.71 -27.73 -11.38
C ILE A 725 7.89 -26.93 -10.09
N LEU A 726 9.11 -26.48 -9.82
CA LEU A 726 9.38 -25.58 -8.69
C LEU A 726 9.57 -24.15 -9.20
N VAL A 727 8.65 -23.25 -8.86
CA VAL A 727 8.75 -21.81 -9.17
C VAL A 727 9.35 -21.10 -7.98
N THR A 728 10.42 -20.34 -8.18
CA THR A 728 11.08 -19.55 -7.13
C THR A 728 11.13 -18.08 -7.51
N LEU A 729 10.87 -17.21 -6.53
CA LEU A 729 10.72 -15.77 -6.71
C LEU A 729 11.77 -15.02 -5.88
N GLY A 730 12.49 -14.10 -6.52
CA GLY A 730 13.48 -13.26 -5.85
C GLY A 730 14.55 -14.08 -5.12
N ARG A 731 14.65 -13.89 -3.80
CA ARG A 731 15.66 -14.52 -2.95
C ARG A 731 15.48 -16.03 -2.78
N SER A 732 14.30 -16.59 -2.99
CA SER A 732 14.11 -18.06 -2.89
C SER A 732 14.76 -18.81 -4.05
N THR A 733 15.19 -18.11 -5.10
CA THR A 733 16.05 -18.69 -6.13
C THR A 733 17.42 -19.11 -5.55
N GLY A 734 17.89 -18.44 -4.49
CA GLY A 734 19.09 -18.85 -3.74
C GLY A 734 18.92 -20.23 -3.10
N PHE A 735 17.74 -20.54 -2.58
CA PHE A 735 17.42 -21.89 -2.08
C PHE A 735 17.52 -22.92 -3.20
N ALA A 736 16.96 -22.62 -4.37
CA ALA A 736 17.03 -23.54 -5.51
C ALA A 736 18.47 -23.77 -5.97
N ILE A 737 19.28 -22.72 -6.06
CA ILE A 737 20.70 -22.81 -6.42
C ILE A 737 21.46 -23.65 -5.40
N ASP A 738 21.37 -23.29 -4.11
CA ASP A 738 22.18 -23.90 -3.06
C ASP A 738 21.73 -25.33 -2.72
N LYS A 739 20.42 -25.61 -2.68
CA LYS A 739 19.88 -26.88 -2.16
C LYS A 739 19.56 -27.91 -3.23
N LEU A 740 19.31 -27.50 -4.48
CA LEU A 740 19.20 -28.42 -5.61
C LEU A 740 20.53 -28.54 -6.38
N GLU A 741 21.57 -27.81 -5.95
CA GLU A 741 22.94 -27.84 -6.51
C GLU A 741 22.97 -27.49 -8.01
N LEU A 742 22.20 -26.46 -8.39
CA LEU A 742 22.16 -26.01 -9.77
C LEU A 742 23.48 -25.30 -10.13
N PRO A 743 24.08 -25.55 -11.31
CA PRO A 743 25.27 -24.86 -11.82
C PRO A 743 24.92 -23.43 -12.28
N ILE A 744 24.38 -22.64 -11.37
CA ILE A 744 23.97 -21.25 -11.57
C ILE A 744 24.58 -20.44 -10.42
N ARG A 745 25.06 -19.23 -10.70
CA ARG A 745 25.58 -18.32 -9.68
C ARG A 745 24.79 -17.01 -9.67
N ASN A 746 24.53 -16.47 -8.48
CA ASN A 746 24.09 -15.09 -8.32
C ASN A 746 25.30 -14.13 -8.42
N VAL A 747 25.37 -13.32 -9.48
CA VAL A 747 26.53 -12.46 -9.79
C VAL A 747 26.62 -11.19 -8.95
N VAL A 748 25.61 -10.92 -8.12
CA VAL A 748 25.55 -9.73 -7.24
C VAL A 748 25.50 -10.04 -5.74
N ALA A 749 25.51 -11.32 -5.32
CA ALA A 749 25.29 -11.72 -3.92
C ALA A 749 26.27 -11.11 -2.91
N ASP A 750 27.56 -11.07 -3.26
CA ASP A 750 28.65 -10.72 -2.33
C ASP A 750 29.34 -9.40 -2.68
N ARG A 751 28.69 -8.56 -3.47
CA ARG A 751 29.25 -7.26 -3.86
C ARG A 751 28.99 -6.24 -2.75
N PRO A 752 30.01 -5.48 -2.30
CA PRO A 752 29.78 -4.42 -1.34
C PRO A 752 28.88 -3.33 -1.95
N ALA A 753 28.07 -2.67 -1.12
CA ALA A 753 27.14 -1.63 -1.58
C ALA A 753 27.78 -0.48 -2.36
N ARG A 754 29.09 -0.26 -2.22
CA ARG A 754 29.83 0.73 -3.05
C ARG A 754 30.07 0.27 -4.48
N GLU A 755 30.13 -1.03 -4.71
CA GLU A 755 30.33 -1.63 -6.02
C GLU A 755 29.01 -1.95 -6.71
N PHE A 756 28.01 -2.43 -5.97
CA PHE A 756 26.68 -2.69 -6.51
C PHE A 756 25.60 -2.29 -5.51
N PHE A 757 24.66 -1.44 -5.96
CA PHE A 757 23.54 -0.99 -5.13
C PHE A 757 22.34 -0.67 -5.99
N CYS A 758 21.22 -1.35 -5.74
CA CYS A 758 19.98 -1.18 -6.50
C CYS A 758 18.75 -1.33 -5.59
N PRO A 759 18.46 -0.34 -4.72
CA PRO A 759 17.37 -0.42 -3.76
C PRO A 759 16.02 -0.08 -4.41
N GLY A 760 15.40 -1.05 -5.10
CA GLY A 760 14.01 -0.89 -5.57
C GLY A 760 13.93 0.05 -6.75
N SER A 761 14.41 -0.44 -7.89
CA SER A 761 14.54 0.32 -9.13
C SER A 761 13.93 -0.47 -10.28
N THR A 762 13.30 0.22 -11.24
CA THR A 762 12.82 -0.39 -12.48
C THR A 762 13.98 -0.48 -13.46
N LEU A 763 14.22 -1.69 -13.97
CA LEU A 763 15.32 -1.99 -14.87
C LEU A 763 14.82 -2.50 -16.22
N ARG A 764 15.45 -2.04 -17.30
CA ARG A 764 15.18 -2.49 -18.67
C ARG A 764 15.60 -3.95 -18.85
N THR A 765 14.69 -4.74 -19.39
CA THR A 765 14.83 -6.19 -19.56
C THR A 765 14.26 -6.61 -20.91
N ARG A 766 14.93 -7.56 -21.58
CA ARG A 766 14.43 -8.24 -22.77
C ARG A 766 13.83 -9.59 -22.38
N PHE A 767 12.71 -9.95 -23.00
CA PHE A 767 12.02 -11.22 -22.79
C PHE A 767 12.04 -12.03 -24.08
N ASP A 768 12.37 -13.32 -23.97
CA ASP A 768 12.22 -14.26 -25.07
C ASP A 768 10.74 -14.65 -25.20
N ASN A 769 9.96 -13.83 -25.89
CA ASN A 769 8.52 -14.04 -26.08
C ASN A 769 8.17 -15.24 -26.99
N THR A 770 9.17 -15.95 -27.52
CA THR A 770 8.99 -17.26 -28.17
C THR A 770 8.99 -18.41 -27.16
N ASN A 771 9.54 -18.19 -25.97
CA ASN A 771 9.46 -19.15 -24.86
C ASN A 771 8.05 -19.14 -24.25
N PRO A 772 7.41 -20.31 -24.04
CA PRO A 772 6.08 -20.41 -23.42
C PRO A 772 5.94 -19.69 -22.08
N LEU A 773 7.02 -19.59 -21.29
CA LEU A 773 7.01 -18.88 -20.00
C LEU A 773 6.87 -17.35 -20.17
N ALA A 774 7.21 -16.81 -21.34
CA ALA A 774 7.09 -15.39 -21.68
C ALA A 774 6.04 -15.12 -22.77
N TYR A 775 5.16 -16.08 -23.07
CA TYR A 775 4.00 -15.84 -23.93
C TYR A 775 3.20 -14.61 -23.49
N GLY A 776 2.90 -13.74 -24.44
CA GLY A 776 2.18 -12.48 -24.21
C GLY A 776 3.03 -11.35 -23.61
N MET A 777 4.30 -11.56 -23.27
CA MET A 777 5.22 -10.48 -22.89
C MET A 777 5.67 -9.67 -24.12
N PRO A 778 5.93 -8.35 -23.98
CA PRO A 778 6.63 -7.61 -25.01
C PRO A 778 8.10 -8.09 -25.10
N GLU A 779 8.77 -7.86 -26.24
CA GLU A 779 10.20 -8.17 -26.39
C GLU A 779 11.06 -7.35 -25.42
N GLU A 780 10.71 -6.08 -25.20
CA GLU A 780 11.33 -5.21 -24.21
C GLU A 780 10.31 -4.75 -23.17
N GLY A 781 10.73 -4.75 -21.90
CA GLY A 781 9.91 -4.23 -20.81
C GLY A 781 10.73 -3.88 -19.57
N LEU A 782 10.04 -3.74 -18.45
CA LEU A 782 10.63 -3.33 -17.18
C LEU A 782 10.40 -4.41 -16.12
N VAL A 783 11.40 -4.62 -15.27
CA VAL A 783 11.29 -5.44 -14.06
C VAL A 783 11.69 -4.61 -12.85
N LEU A 784 11.05 -4.85 -11.71
CA LEU A 784 11.46 -4.23 -10.45
C LEU A 784 12.58 -5.05 -9.81
N PHE A 785 13.74 -4.44 -9.66
CA PHE A 785 14.87 -5.01 -8.94
C PHE A 785 14.85 -4.56 -7.48
N PHE A 786 14.64 -5.49 -6.54
CA PHE A 786 14.64 -5.20 -5.10
C PHE A 786 15.07 -6.43 -4.31
N TYR A 787 16.29 -6.39 -3.77
CA TYR A 787 16.98 -7.56 -3.20
C TYR A 787 17.01 -8.76 -4.17
N SER A 788 17.01 -8.46 -5.46
CA SER A 788 16.92 -9.44 -6.55
C SER A 788 18.28 -10.05 -6.84
N PRO A 789 18.38 -11.36 -7.09
CA PRO A 789 19.55 -11.94 -7.74
C PRO A 789 19.59 -11.64 -9.24
N ALA A 790 20.78 -11.73 -9.80
CA ALA A 790 21.02 -11.78 -11.25
C ALA A 790 21.92 -12.97 -11.53
N PHE A 791 21.71 -13.68 -12.64
CA PHE A 791 22.26 -15.01 -12.79
C PHE A 791 23.42 -15.10 -13.78
N GLU A 792 24.17 -16.18 -13.66
CA GLU A 792 25.10 -16.70 -14.66
C GLU A 792 25.00 -18.22 -14.64
N ILE A 793 24.82 -18.83 -15.82
CA ILE A 793 24.86 -20.28 -15.97
C ILE A 793 26.33 -20.68 -16.05
N LEU A 794 26.77 -21.56 -15.14
CA LEU A 794 28.14 -22.04 -15.08
C LEU A 794 28.32 -23.20 -16.07
N PRO A 795 29.51 -23.33 -16.70
CA PRO A 795 29.81 -24.44 -17.59
C PRO A 795 29.53 -25.79 -16.92
N ASN A 796 28.72 -26.62 -17.56
CA ASN A 796 28.47 -28.00 -17.17
C ASN A 796 28.19 -28.88 -18.41
N ASP A 797 28.08 -30.19 -18.24
CA ASP A 797 27.86 -31.14 -19.36
C ASP A 797 26.42 -31.13 -19.90
N PHE A 798 25.50 -30.40 -19.27
CA PHE A 798 24.07 -30.37 -19.56
C PHE A 798 23.53 -28.95 -19.81
N ASN A 799 24.34 -28.06 -20.42
CA ASN A 799 23.96 -26.66 -20.64
C ASN A 799 22.66 -26.52 -21.48
N GLU A 800 22.33 -27.51 -22.33
CA GLU A 800 21.10 -27.55 -23.13
C GLU A 800 19.82 -27.62 -22.29
N ARG A 801 19.93 -27.92 -20.98
CA ARG A 801 18.79 -27.96 -20.05
C ARG A 801 18.45 -26.60 -19.44
N TYR A 802 19.17 -25.54 -19.78
CA TYR A 802 18.97 -24.21 -19.22
C TYR A 802 18.49 -23.25 -20.30
N GLU A 803 17.29 -22.74 -20.12
CA GLU A 803 16.67 -21.76 -21.01
C GLU A 803 16.67 -20.38 -20.33
N VAL A 804 17.16 -19.35 -21.02
CA VAL A 804 17.11 -17.95 -20.54
C VAL A 804 15.83 -17.31 -21.03
N VAL A 805 14.91 -16.98 -20.11
CA VAL A 805 13.59 -16.43 -20.44
C VAL A 805 13.59 -14.91 -20.42
N ALA A 806 14.39 -14.31 -19.55
CA ALA A 806 14.52 -12.86 -19.42
C ALA A 806 15.99 -12.46 -19.19
N THR A 807 16.43 -11.37 -19.81
CA THR A 807 17.82 -10.86 -19.75
C THR A 807 17.83 -9.36 -19.54
N TYR A 808 18.64 -8.86 -18.60
CA TYR A 808 18.82 -7.42 -18.43
C TYR A 808 19.42 -6.77 -19.68
N ALA A 809 19.04 -5.52 -19.95
CA ALA A 809 19.51 -4.79 -21.12
C ALA A 809 21.05 -4.69 -21.19
N ASP A 810 21.56 -4.42 -22.39
CA ASP A 810 23.00 -4.30 -22.68
C ASP A 810 23.58 -2.93 -22.37
N ARG A 811 22.74 -1.89 -22.27
CA ARG A 811 23.06 -0.52 -21.88
C ARG A 811 21.83 0.17 -21.29
N ASP A 812 22.02 1.31 -20.65
CA ASP A 812 20.94 2.16 -20.09
C ASP A 812 19.94 1.38 -19.21
N ILE A 813 20.46 0.44 -18.42
CA ILE A 813 19.67 -0.54 -17.66
C ILE A 813 18.69 0.14 -16.69
N LEU A 814 19.12 1.21 -16.00
CA LEU A 814 18.28 1.91 -15.05
C LEU A 814 17.18 2.69 -15.78
N GLN A 815 15.92 2.30 -15.58
CA GLN A 815 14.78 3.12 -15.96
C GLN A 815 14.49 4.14 -14.85
N SER A 816 14.01 3.75 -13.68
CA SER A 816 13.79 4.66 -12.55
C SER A 816 14.35 4.08 -11.25
N GLY A 817 14.82 4.94 -10.35
CA GLY A 817 15.35 4.60 -9.04
C GLY A 817 16.81 4.98 -8.87
N TRP A 818 17.62 4.07 -8.32
CA TRP A 818 19.06 4.24 -8.10
C TRP A 818 19.80 2.95 -8.45
N LEU A 819 20.88 3.06 -9.21
CA LEU A 819 21.73 1.95 -9.59
C LEU A 819 23.21 2.37 -9.53
N ILE A 820 23.97 1.69 -8.67
CA ILE A 820 25.44 1.69 -8.67
C ILE A 820 25.88 0.32 -9.20
N GLY A 821 26.88 0.29 -10.08
CA GLY A 821 27.45 -0.96 -10.60
C GLY A 821 26.62 -1.68 -11.66
N GLY A 822 25.89 -0.95 -12.51
CA GLY A 822 25.00 -1.54 -13.52
C GLY A 822 25.67 -2.54 -14.47
N ASP A 823 26.98 -2.43 -14.69
CA ASP A 823 27.78 -3.38 -15.48
C ASP A 823 27.67 -4.82 -14.96
N ALA A 824 27.48 -5.01 -13.65
CA ALA A 824 27.29 -6.33 -13.05
C ALA A 824 26.02 -7.04 -13.53
N LEU A 825 25.02 -6.30 -14.01
CA LEU A 825 23.75 -6.82 -14.53
C LEU A 825 23.73 -6.95 -16.06
N THR A 826 24.65 -6.29 -16.76
CA THR A 826 24.62 -6.17 -18.21
C THR A 826 24.58 -7.55 -18.89
N LYS A 827 23.54 -7.78 -19.69
CA LYS A 827 23.28 -9.06 -20.40
C LYS A 827 23.17 -10.29 -19.50
N LYS A 828 23.02 -10.12 -18.18
CA LYS A 828 22.84 -11.24 -17.26
C LYS A 828 21.39 -11.72 -17.29
N PRO A 829 21.15 -13.05 -17.26
CA PRO A 829 19.82 -13.58 -17.11
C PRO A 829 19.14 -13.06 -15.83
N ALA A 830 17.90 -12.63 -15.98
CA ALA A 830 16.99 -12.24 -14.89
C ALA A 830 15.98 -13.37 -14.57
N MET A 831 15.75 -14.29 -15.52
CA MET A 831 14.91 -15.47 -15.34
C MET A 831 15.48 -16.66 -16.14
N ILE A 832 15.57 -17.82 -15.49
CA ILE A 832 16.07 -19.07 -16.07
C ILE A 832 15.08 -20.19 -15.81
N ALA A 833 14.81 -21.04 -16.80
CA ALA A 833 14.19 -22.34 -16.60
C ALA A 833 15.25 -23.44 -16.70
N ALA A 834 15.45 -24.19 -15.62
CA ALA A 834 16.45 -25.25 -15.51
C ALA A 834 15.78 -26.63 -15.45
N GLY A 835 16.16 -27.54 -16.34
CA GLY A 835 15.74 -28.94 -16.27
C GLY A 835 16.40 -29.66 -15.08
N TYR A 836 15.60 -30.39 -14.30
CA TYR A 836 16.09 -31.12 -13.13
C TYR A 836 15.38 -32.48 -12.99
N GLY A 837 16.09 -33.56 -13.31
CA GLY A 837 15.46 -34.87 -13.50
C GLY A 837 14.43 -34.82 -14.64
N GLN A 838 13.19 -35.22 -14.37
CA GLN A 838 12.08 -35.14 -15.33
C GLN A 838 11.29 -33.81 -15.25
N GLY A 839 11.55 -32.99 -14.24
CA GLY A 839 10.86 -31.74 -14.00
C GLY A 839 11.69 -30.50 -14.33
N LYS A 840 11.23 -29.35 -13.82
CA LYS A 840 11.88 -28.06 -14.05
C LYS A 840 11.91 -27.21 -12.78
N VAL A 841 12.97 -26.43 -12.64
CA VAL A 841 13.08 -25.33 -11.68
C VAL A 841 13.01 -24.02 -12.46
N ILE A 842 12.04 -23.18 -12.14
CA ILE A 842 11.90 -21.85 -12.73
C ILE A 842 12.46 -20.84 -11.72
N LEU A 843 13.61 -20.27 -12.04
CA LEU A 843 14.29 -19.26 -11.23
C LEU A 843 13.95 -17.87 -11.74
N ILE A 844 13.09 -17.14 -11.01
CA ILE A 844 12.75 -15.75 -11.34
C ILE A 844 13.46 -14.83 -10.35
N GLY A 845 14.47 -14.08 -10.81
CA GLY A 845 15.29 -13.22 -9.94
C GLY A 845 14.56 -12.00 -9.39
N PHE A 846 13.32 -11.78 -9.79
CA PHE A 846 12.48 -10.69 -9.31
C PHE A 846 11.09 -11.22 -8.96
N ARG A 847 10.40 -10.50 -8.08
CA ARG A 847 9.03 -10.80 -7.68
C ARG A 847 8.10 -10.28 -8.78
N THR A 848 7.68 -11.16 -9.70
CA THR A 848 6.82 -10.82 -10.84
C THR A 848 5.55 -10.10 -10.44
N GLN A 849 5.08 -10.38 -9.23
CA GLN A 849 3.86 -9.98 -8.60
C GLN A 849 4.06 -8.96 -7.47
N HIS A 850 5.28 -8.41 -7.29
CA HIS A 850 5.65 -7.58 -6.15
C HIS A 850 4.51 -6.67 -5.64
N ARG A 851 4.02 -6.94 -4.42
CA ARG A 851 2.93 -6.20 -3.75
C ARG A 851 1.63 -6.06 -4.57
N ALA A 852 1.40 -6.95 -5.53
CA ALA A 852 0.38 -6.85 -6.57
C ALA A 852 0.47 -5.55 -7.42
N GLN A 853 1.66 -4.96 -7.55
CA GLN A 853 1.87 -3.66 -8.21
C GLN A 853 2.46 -3.82 -9.62
N THR A 854 3.25 -4.88 -9.84
CA THR A 854 4.04 -5.09 -11.05
C THR A 854 3.25 -5.81 -12.16
N HIS A 855 2.11 -5.26 -12.57
CA HIS A 855 1.26 -5.86 -13.61
C HIS A 855 2.02 -6.16 -14.90
N GLY A 856 3.08 -5.40 -15.20
CA GLY A 856 3.92 -5.60 -16.37
C GLY A 856 4.58 -6.99 -16.43
N THR A 857 4.72 -7.68 -15.30
CA THR A 857 5.45 -8.95 -15.19
C THR A 857 4.61 -10.15 -14.73
N PHE A 858 3.31 -9.98 -14.42
CA PHE A 858 2.47 -11.06 -13.89
C PHE A 858 2.43 -12.30 -14.79
N LYS A 859 2.43 -12.11 -16.12
CA LYS A 859 2.37 -13.20 -17.10
C LYS A 859 3.49 -14.23 -16.94
N LEU A 860 4.67 -13.82 -16.49
CA LEU A 860 5.79 -14.74 -16.25
C LEU A 860 5.47 -15.77 -15.16
N LEU A 861 4.70 -15.37 -14.13
CA LEU A 861 4.19 -16.30 -13.13
C LEU A 861 3.01 -17.08 -13.69
N PHE A 862 2.05 -16.43 -14.34
CA PHE A 862 0.85 -17.11 -14.85
C PHE A 862 1.14 -18.22 -15.86
N ASN A 863 2.06 -17.98 -16.80
CA ASN A 863 2.48 -18.99 -17.76
C ASN A 863 3.18 -20.18 -17.08
N ALA A 864 3.78 -20.01 -15.90
CA ALA A 864 4.35 -21.13 -15.13
C ALA A 864 3.29 -22.01 -14.44
N LEU A 865 2.03 -21.57 -14.38
CA LEU A 865 0.92 -22.27 -13.73
C LEU A 865 -0.04 -22.95 -14.71
N MET A 866 0.27 -22.90 -16.01
CA MET A 866 -0.52 -23.50 -17.08
C MET A 866 0.39 -24.20 -18.09
N ARG A 867 -0.09 -25.28 -18.72
CA ARG A 867 0.66 -26.04 -19.71
C ARG A 867 -0.22 -26.64 -20.79
#